data_AF-A0A670IY77-F1
#
_entry.id   AF-A0A670IY77-F1
#
_cell.length_a   1.000
_cell.length_b   1.000
_cell.length_c   1.000
_cell.angle_alpha   90.00
_cell.angle_beta   90.00
_cell.angle_gamma   90.00
#
_symmetry.space_group_name_H-M   'P 1'
#
loop_
_entity.id
_entity.type
_entity.pdbx_description
1 polymer ?
#
loop_
_entity_poly.entity_id
_entity_poly.type
_entity_poly.pdbx_seq_one_letter_code
_entity_poly.pdbx_strand_id
1 'polypeptide(L)'
;MVILEAFSLQNRAYDLYMKTKSQDLPKLWYGNHGGTSPQMVFGKTSKIDFKVIKYNVLGKFLGWEDVRGATLQLCPDRQSVMDAAFVFGTSYSQSCTLDVSALLQGVPEPVFYEMFLQFEDEEGHARLWPVPVENPAIRTNNQASHLRRFFLVDGLSGRKVNLTNVPATVTFAAELILSVYLPTGTPGGDNPPFLLTVKYSTRSSTGVAQVSFSVSYIQDPGTAQQATDIAFGALGFLAIIYALLETSTWTRRSRLPNISFMVIVKFFANFSGSLANVFFMVSLGIGIYWLIVFKGQQFSAVERTLPTAGSQIETNFIIYLLSALVLKSLDLIHILITQLTVSIFLIDWEKPKERGTAKASMGYQKATSSVSAWRTFLIANEWNEIQTHRKVNPTLQLFAVLLLLEVVGLKNLTSRDLNVNLHPGPNAYHALWSPILRFGIAASVWLAVGIAQVLFSVGLYERFVEDKIHQFVDLCSLSNVSVFILTHRCYGFYIHGRSVHGQADVGMDTMLTYIRKEEENLCALRGLEAYSDVQTFEVLLTDRTRAFYDRITLSFMEVPRGAHIRPDLHKQRLNGYFALNRFLVSFFEHRYKDMDYMVKDKFFLEQIMDMEFQEPGDISTLYNDDRALFSRTLFYSHELVLLLFEILVFSAVDLAAQDFVLSTIVTFVVQKFVKMLRDTLGRRNLAEKTLVEKQFLI
;
A
#
# COMPACT_ATOMS: atom_id res chain seq x y z
N MET A 1 -5.95 32.08 -57.71
CA MET A 1 -6.21 31.37 -56.44
C MET A 1 -5.39 30.08 -56.51
N VAL A 2 -4.12 30.14 -56.10
CA VAL A 2 -3.29 28.93 -56.03
C VAL A 2 -3.66 28.27 -54.72
N ILE A 3 -4.45 27.21 -54.78
CA ILE A 3 -4.65 26.33 -53.63
C ILE A 3 -3.29 25.65 -53.41
N LEU A 4 -2.54 26.16 -52.44
CA LEU A 4 -1.32 25.52 -51.98
C LEU A 4 -1.72 24.28 -51.19
N GLU A 5 -1.79 23.15 -51.87
CA GLU A 5 -1.85 21.86 -51.20
C GLU A 5 -0.51 21.63 -50.50
N ALA A 6 -0.46 21.89 -49.19
CA ALA A 6 0.54 21.31 -48.30
C ALA A 6 0.54 19.76 -48.33
N PHE A 7 -0.41 19.17 -49.07
CA PHE A 7 -0.80 17.77 -49.12
C PHE A 7 -0.61 17.13 -50.51
N SER A 8 0.38 17.56 -51.30
CA SER A 8 0.70 16.92 -52.60
C SER A 8 0.84 15.40 -52.43
N LEU A 9 -0.10 14.67 -53.03
CA LEU A 9 -0.34 13.23 -52.91
C LEU A 9 0.77 12.33 -53.50
N GLN A 10 1.84 12.89 -54.08
CA GLN A 10 2.72 12.13 -54.95
C GLN A 10 3.84 11.33 -54.28
N ASN A 11 4.05 11.39 -52.95
CA ASN A 11 4.83 10.38 -52.21
C ASN A 11 4.54 10.44 -50.70
N ARG A 12 3.74 9.49 -50.17
CA ARG A 12 3.51 9.34 -48.72
C ARG A 12 4.80 8.84 -48.06
N ALA A 13 5.24 9.48 -46.98
CA ALA A 13 6.43 9.04 -46.22
C ALA A 13 6.26 7.60 -45.67
N TYR A 14 5.02 7.25 -45.30
CA TYR A 14 4.67 5.91 -44.83
C TYR A 14 4.71 4.84 -45.93
N ASP A 15 4.39 5.18 -47.17
CA ASP A 15 4.49 4.23 -48.28
C ASP A 15 5.96 3.81 -48.51
N LEU A 16 6.93 4.69 -48.22
CA LEU A 16 8.35 4.32 -48.25
C LEU A 16 8.70 3.32 -47.15
N TYR A 17 8.20 3.55 -45.94
CA TYR A 17 8.39 2.66 -44.79
C TYR A 17 7.75 1.27 -45.00
N MET A 18 6.51 1.22 -45.51
CA MET A 18 5.82 -0.04 -45.82
C MET A 18 6.46 -0.78 -47.01
N LYS A 19 6.91 -0.07 -48.05
CA LYS A 19 7.57 -0.69 -49.22
C LYS A 19 8.93 -1.29 -48.86
N THR A 20 9.71 -0.65 -47.98
CA THR A 20 10.98 -1.19 -47.48
C THR A 20 10.84 -2.49 -46.68
N LYS A 21 9.67 -2.77 -46.10
CA LYS A 21 9.38 -4.02 -45.38
C LYS A 21 9.16 -5.21 -46.32
N SER A 22 8.83 -4.97 -47.59
CA SER A 22 8.42 -6.02 -48.55
C SER A 22 9.40 -6.30 -49.69
N GLN A 23 10.26 -5.36 -50.09
CA GLN A 23 11.30 -5.54 -51.12
C GLN A 23 12.16 -4.27 -51.24
N ASP A 24 13.39 -4.41 -51.75
CA ASP A 24 14.25 -3.30 -52.16
C ASP A 24 13.55 -2.37 -53.19
N LEU A 25 13.68 -1.04 -52.97
CA LEU A 25 13.42 0.15 -53.85
C LEU A 25 12.09 0.93 -53.62
N PRO A 26 12.03 2.29 -53.80
CA PRO A 26 12.70 3.09 -54.83
C PRO A 26 13.48 4.36 -54.40
N LYS A 27 14.33 4.81 -55.35
CA LYS A 27 15.18 6.01 -55.35
C LYS A 27 14.40 7.33 -55.15
N LEU A 28 14.36 7.83 -53.92
CA LEU A 28 14.30 9.27 -53.64
C LEU A 28 15.54 9.61 -52.78
N TRP A 29 16.49 10.24 -53.46
CA TRP A 29 17.94 10.38 -53.22
C TRP A 29 18.33 11.18 -51.96
N TYR A 30 19.49 10.99 -51.31
CA TYR A 30 20.89 11.13 -51.79
C TYR A 30 21.82 10.04 -51.23
N GLY A 31 22.32 9.15 -52.09
CA GLY A 31 23.24 8.06 -51.71
C GLY A 31 22.95 6.80 -52.51
N ASN A 32 23.93 6.33 -53.27
CA ASN A 32 23.74 5.30 -54.29
C ASN A 32 24.15 3.92 -53.78
N HIS A 33 23.53 3.41 -52.70
CA HIS A 33 23.73 2.02 -52.25
C HIS A 33 22.42 1.44 -51.70
N GLY A 34 22.02 0.28 -52.23
CA GLY A 34 20.90 -0.50 -51.68
C GLY A 34 21.28 -1.02 -50.30
N GLY A 35 20.46 -0.72 -49.30
CA GLY A 35 20.71 -1.09 -47.92
C GLY A 35 19.39 -1.39 -47.21
N THR A 36 19.43 -2.44 -46.39
CA THR A 36 18.38 -2.82 -45.43
C THR A 36 18.03 -1.68 -44.48
N SER A 37 16.81 -1.69 -43.93
CA SER A 37 16.37 -0.72 -42.91
C SER A 37 17.41 -0.61 -41.78
N PRO A 38 17.82 0.60 -41.37
CA PRO A 38 18.82 0.77 -40.33
C PRO A 38 18.30 0.25 -38.99
N GLN A 39 19.05 -0.65 -38.34
CA GLN A 39 18.80 -1.02 -36.94
C GLN A 39 19.30 0.11 -36.04
N MET A 40 18.39 1.01 -35.65
CA MET A 40 18.72 2.14 -34.79
C MET A 40 18.64 1.72 -33.32
N VAL A 41 19.79 1.69 -32.64
CA VAL A 41 19.89 1.34 -31.22
C VAL A 41 20.22 2.60 -30.42
N PHE A 42 19.33 2.98 -29.50
CA PHE A 42 19.48 4.17 -28.67
C PHE A 42 19.74 3.78 -27.20
N GLY A 43 20.79 4.37 -26.61
CA GLY A 43 21.12 4.24 -25.18
C GLY A 43 20.64 5.45 -24.35
N LYS A 44 20.81 5.39 -23.02
CA LYS A 44 20.33 6.41 -22.06
C LYS A 44 20.76 7.86 -22.37
N THR A 45 21.98 8.08 -22.86
CA THR A 45 22.51 9.42 -23.16
C THR A 45 22.47 9.76 -24.65
N SER A 46 21.88 8.88 -25.46
CA SER A 46 21.74 9.14 -26.88
C SER A 46 20.76 10.30 -27.10
N LYS A 47 21.17 11.21 -27.96
CA LYS A 47 20.32 12.30 -28.43
C LYS A 47 19.78 11.91 -29.79
N ILE A 48 18.52 12.20 -30.03
CA ILE A 48 17.88 11.97 -31.31
C ILE A 48 18.18 13.17 -32.20
N ASP A 49 19.03 12.98 -33.20
CA ASP A 49 19.45 14.05 -34.10
C ASP A 49 18.41 14.24 -35.22
N PHE A 50 17.41 15.07 -34.95
CA PHE A 50 16.45 15.49 -35.97
C PHE A 50 16.91 16.76 -36.70
N LYS A 51 16.73 16.74 -38.03
CA LYS A 51 16.94 17.87 -38.93
C LYS A 51 15.66 18.20 -39.66
N VAL A 52 15.41 19.48 -39.85
CA VAL A 52 14.23 19.97 -40.56
C VAL A 52 14.66 20.81 -41.77
N ILE A 53 13.97 20.60 -42.88
CA ILE A 53 14.07 21.45 -44.06
C ILE A 53 12.97 22.50 -44.02
N LYS A 54 13.32 23.77 -44.27
CA LYS A 54 12.37 24.86 -44.44
C LYS A 54 12.09 25.15 -45.91
N TYR A 55 10.82 25.28 -46.25
CA TYR A 55 10.34 25.76 -47.55
C TYR A 55 9.48 27.01 -47.36
N ASN A 56 9.64 27.98 -48.26
CA ASN A 56 8.74 29.11 -48.33
C ASN A 56 7.40 28.70 -48.98
N VAL A 57 6.39 29.56 -48.88
CA VAL A 57 5.06 29.43 -49.50
C VAL A 57 5.12 29.16 -51.00
N LEU A 58 6.14 29.68 -51.68
CA LEU A 58 6.38 29.48 -53.11
C LEU A 58 7.10 28.15 -53.43
N GLY A 59 7.36 27.30 -52.43
CA GLY A 59 8.10 26.04 -52.58
C GLY A 59 9.62 26.20 -52.68
N LYS A 60 10.15 27.42 -52.50
CA LYS A 60 11.60 27.68 -52.50
C LYS A 60 12.24 27.12 -51.22
N PHE A 61 13.30 26.35 -51.38
CA PHE A 61 14.13 25.85 -50.28
C PHE A 61 14.83 27.02 -49.57
N LEU A 62 14.65 27.11 -48.24
CA LEU A 62 15.22 28.16 -47.39
C LEU A 62 16.50 27.69 -46.67
N GLY A 63 16.61 26.40 -46.34
CA GLY A 63 17.78 25.84 -45.67
C GLY A 63 17.48 24.62 -44.80
N TRP A 64 18.55 23.99 -44.32
CA TRP A 64 18.51 22.98 -43.25
C TRP A 64 18.66 23.66 -41.90
N GLU A 65 17.92 23.18 -40.91
CA GLU A 65 18.06 23.60 -39.53
C GLU A 65 17.99 22.39 -38.60
N ASP A 66 18.80 22.42 -37.54
CA ASP A 66 18.70 21.45 -36.48
C ASP A 66 17.41 21.73 -35.67
N VAL A 67 16.75 20.66 -35.23
CA VAL A 67 15.56 20.80 -34.38
C VAL A 67 15.93 21.26 -32.97
N ARG A 68 17.17 20.99 -32.55
CA ARG A 68 17.76 21.47 -31.29
C ARG A 68 17.81 22.99 -31.28
N GLY A 69 17.45 23.62 -30.17
CA GLY A 69 17.35 25.08 -30.09
C GLY A 69 15.96 25.66 -30.36
N ALA A 70 14.89 24.94 -30.01
CA ALA A 70 13.49 25.42 -30.01
C ALA A 70 12.79 25.51 -31.38
N THR A 71 13.36 25.00 -32.46
CA THR A 71 12.82 25.16 -33.83
C THR A 71 11.35 24.73 -33.98
N LEU A 72 10.96 23.63 -33.33
CA LEU A 72 9.59 23.10 -33.38
C LEU A 72 8.72 23.49 -32.18
N GLN A 73 9.32 24.09 -31.15
CA GLN A 73 8.65 24.42 -29.90
C GLN A 73 8.24 25.90 -29.93
N LEU A 74 6.93 26.16 -30.02
CA LEU A 74 6.40 27.52 -30.03
C LEU A 74 6.45 28.18 -28.63
N CYS A 75 6.54 27.38 -27.57
CA CYS A 75 6.61 27.88 -26.20
C CYS A 75 8.04 28.31 -25.85
N PRO A 76 8.27 29.59 -25.49
CA PRO A 76 9.60 30.05 -25.12
C PRO A 76 10.02 29.47 -23.76
N ASP A 77 11.19 28.85 -23.71
CA ASP A 77 11.85 28.40 -22.48
C ASP A 77 13.37 28.43 -22.66
N ARG A 78 14.14 27.94 -21.69
CA ARG A 78 15.60 27.79 -21.78
C ARG A 78 15.95 26.68 -22.75
N GLN A 79 16.99 26.89 -23.55
CA GLN A 79 17.45 25.92 -24.55
C GLN A 79 17.75 24.54 -23.95
N SER A 80 18.32 24.47 -22.74
CA SER A 80 18.60 23.20 -22.05
C SER A 80 17.35 22.38 -21.73
N VAL A 81 16.22 23.05 -21.46
CA VAL A 81 14.94 22.42 -21.17
C VAL A 81 14.30 21.94 -22.47
N MET A 82 14.29 22.79 -23.48
CA MET A 82 13.73 22.48 -24.80
C MET A 82 14.48 21.33 -25.49
N ASP A 83 15.80 21.28 -25.33
CA ASP A 83 16.64 20.20 -25.88
C ASP A 83 16.44 18.86 -25.15
N ALA A 84 15.86 18.85 -23.94
CA ALA A 84 15.52 17.62 -23.23
C ALA A 84 14.47 16.78 -23.97
N ALA A 85 13.65 17.41 -24.82
CA ALA A 85 12.72 16.70 -25.70
C ALA A 85 13.39 15.68 -26.62
N PHE A 86 14.65 15.90 -26.97
CA PHE A 86 15.40 15.06 -27.92
C PHE A 86 16.36 14.10 -27.22
N VAL A 87 16.31 13.99 -25.89
CA VAL A 87 17.03 12.95 -25.16
C VAL A 87 16.21 11.66 -25.23
N PHE A 88 16.84 10.56 -25.62
CA PHE A 88 16.11 9.30 -25.79
C PHE A 88 15.62 8.75 -24.44
N GLY A 89 14.37 8.31 -24.42
CA GLY A 89 13.66 7.75 -23.26
C GLY A 89 13.18 8.76 -22.21
N THR A 90 13.28 10.07 -22.46
CA THR A 90 12.67 11.09 -21.60
C THR A 90 11.32 11.54 -22.14
N SER A 91 10.25 11.35 -21.37
CA SER A 91 8.93 11.87 -21.73
C SER A 91 8.90 13.40 -21.55
N TYR A 92 8.70 14.13 -22.65
CA TYR A 92 8.66 15.58 -22.66
C TYR A 92 7.23 16.09 -22.85
N SER A 93 6.84 17.12 -22.12
CA SER A 93 5.57 17.80 -22.33
C SER A 93 5.69 19.24 -21.89
N GLN A 94 5.35 20.15 -22.80
CA GLN A 94 5.35 21.57 -22.54
C GLN A 94 4.07 22.16 -23.14
N SER A 95 3.40 23.02 -22.36
CA SER A 95 2.22 23.75 -22.81
C SER A 95 2.28 25.19 -22.37
N CYS A 96 1.81 26.10 -23.22
CA CYS A 96 1.77 27.53 -22.94
C CYS A 96 0.59 28.21 -23.64
N THR A 97 0.24 29.39 -23.12
CA THR A 97 -0.73 30.30 -23.73
C THR A 97 0.01 31.45 -24.39
N LEU A 98 -0.21 31.66 -25.68
CA LEU A 98 0.43 32.71 -26.47
C LEU A 98 -0.61 33.58 -27.16
N ASP A 99 -0.32 34.86 -27.29
CA ASP A 99 -1.15 35.75 -28.10
C ASP A 99 -0.94 35.48 -29.58
N VAL A 100 -2.04 35.33 -30.33
CA VAL A 100 -1.99 35.05 -31.78
C VAL A 100 -1.30 36.18 -32.54
N SER A 101 -1.39 37.42 -32.06
CA SER A 101 -0.69 38.57 -32.61
C SER A 101 0.83 38.43 -32.49
N ALA A 102 1.35 37.90 -31.39
CA ALA A 102 2.77 37.66 -31.19
C ALA A 102 3.29 36.52 -32.11
N LEU A 103 2.49 35.47 -32.30
CA LEU A 103 2.81 34.39 -33.26
C LEU A 103 2.91 34.90 -34.70
N LEU A 104 2.00 35.79 -35.11
CA LEU A 104 2.03 36.41 -36.44
C LEU A 104 3.20 37.37 -36.64
N GLN A 105 3.67 38.05 -35.58
CA GLN A 105 4.86 38.90 -35.67
C GLN A 105 6.13 38.06 -35.85
N GLY A 106 6.22 36.90 -35.18
CA GLY A 106 7.36 35.99 -35.31
C GLY A 106 7.40 35.26 -36.65
N VAL A 107 6.23 34.89 -37.20
CA VAL A 107 6.11 34.15 -38.47
C VAL A 107 5.08 34.87 -39.37
N PRO A 108 5.49 35.91 -40.11
CA PRO A 108 4.58 36.72 -40.93
C PRO A 108 4.07 35.98 -42.19
N GLU A 109 4.86 35.02 -42.69
CA GLU A 109 4.51 34.11 -43.78
C GLU A 109 4.70 32.65 -43.31
N PRO A 110 3.79 31.72 -43.65
CA PRO A 110 3.88 30.33 -43.26
C PRO A 110 5.12 29.66 -43.85
N VAL A 111 5.88 29.00 -42.98
CA VAL A 111 7.01 28.16 -43.35
C VAL A 111 6.57 26.71 -43.32
N PHE A 112 6.85 25.97 -44.40
CA PHE A 112 6.63 24.53 -44.45
C PHE A 112 7.89 23.80 -44.01
N TYR A 113 7.69 22.82 -43.14
CA TYR A 113 8.72 21.99 -42.52
C TYR A 113 8.62 20.55 -43.05
N GLU A 114 9.76 19.96 -43.40
CA GLU A 114 9.91 18.51 -43.59
C GLU A 114 10.94 17.98 -42.58
N MET A 115 10.58 16.94 -41.82
CA MET A 115 11.41 16.42 -40.73
C MET A 115 12.14 15.13 -41.14
N PHE A 116 13.43 15.07 -40.82
CA PHE A 116 14.31 13.94 -41.09
C PHE A 116 15.07 13.55 -39.82
N LEU A 117 15.29 12.26 -39.63
CA LEU A 117 16.19 11.70 -38.64
C LEU A 117 17.56 11.51 -39.27
N GLN A 118 18.59 12.08 -38.65
CA GLN A 118 19.98 11.81 -39.01
C GLN A 118 20.49 10.59 -38.25
N PHE A 119 21.05 9.63 -38.96
CA PHE A 119 21.68 8.44 -38.38
C PHE A 119 23.01 8.15 -39.10
N GLU A 120 23.93 7.48 -38.42
CA GLU A 120 25.18 7.03 -39.01
C GLU A 120 25.01 5.59 -39.49
N ASP A 121 25.48 5.32 -40.71
CA ASP A 121 25.52 3.98 -41.28
C ASP A 121 26.66 3.12 -40.66
N GLU A 122 26.70 1.81 -40.94
CA GLU A 122 27.79 0.93 -40.45
C GLU A 122 29.19 1.40 -40.89
N GLU A 123 29.26 2.17 -41.98
CA GLU A 123 30.49 2.79 -42.51
C GLU A 123 30.79 4.19 -41.93
N GLY A 124 29.99 4.70 -40.99
CA GLY A 124 30.14 6.03 -40.37
C GLY A 124 29.65 7.21 -41.21
N HIS A 125 28.94 6.94 -42.32
CA HIS A 125 28.36 7.99 -43.17
C HIS A 125 27.03 8.48 -42.60
N ALA A 126 26.86 9.81 -42.48
CA ALA A 126 25.59 10.41 -42.06
C ALA A 126 24.52 10.26 -43.14
N ARG A 127 23.45 9.52 -42.83
CA ARG A 127 22.26 9.32 -43.66
C ARG A 127 21.04 10.00 -43.03
N LEU A 128 20.03 10.29 -43.85
CA LEU A 128 18.80 10.96 -43.44
C LEU A 128 17.59 10.07 -43.74
N TRP A 129 16.72 9.89 -42.75
CA TRP A 129 15.48 9.14 -42.87
C TRP A 129 14.26 10.06 -42.69
N PRO A 130 13.29 10.10 -43.61
CA PRO A 130 12.12 10.96 -43.46
C PRO A 130 11.22 10.50 -42.32
N VAL A 131 10.79 11.44 -41.47
CA VAL A 131 9.83 11.18 -40.39
C VAL A 131 8.41 11.43 -40.93
N PRO A 132 7.51 10.44 -40.89
CA PRO A 132 6.13 10.62 -41.32
C PRO A 132 5.36 11.55 -40.37
N VAL A 133 4.49 12.37 -40.97
CA VAL A 133 3.64 13.32 -40.25
C VAL A 133 2.18 12.94 -40.41
N GLU A 134 1.42 12.94 -39.33
CA GLU A 134 -0.02 12.65 -39.35
C GLU A 134 -0.83 13.87 -38.92
N ASN A 135 -1.90 14.15 -39.65
CA ASN A 135 -2.94 15.09 -39.22
C ASN A 135 -4.24 14.30 -38.96
N PRO A 136 -4.71 14.19 -37.70
CA PRO A 136 -5.91 13.42 -37.36
C PRO A 136 -7.19 13.88 -38.08
N ALA A 137 -7.24 15.13 -38.54
CA ALA A 137 -8.37 15.70 -39.28
C ALA A 137 -8.40 15.25 -40.76
N ILE A 138 -7.29 14.76 -41.30
CA ILE A 138 -7.18 14.33 -42.70
C ILE A 138 -7.19 12.81 -42.74
N ARG A 139 -8.37 12.23 -43.00
CA ARG A 139 -8.56 10.80 -43.15
C ARG A 139 -8.91 10.48 -44.59
N THR A 140 -8.20 9.53 -45.18
CA THR A 140 -8.46 9.05 -46.54
C THR A 140 -8.94 7.61 -46.43
N ASN A 141 -10.16 7.30 -46.89
CA ASN A 141 -10.76 5.96 -46.79
C ASN A 141 -10.73 5.37 -45.37
N ASN A 142 -11.09 6.15 -44.34
CA ASN A 142 -11.04 5.78 -42.91
C ASN A 142 -9.65 5.40 -42.36
N GLN A 143 -8.58 5.57 -43.14
CA GLN A 143 -7.20 5.38 -42.69
C GLN A 143 -6.49 6.73 -42.48
N ALA A 144 -5.53 6.74 -41.56
CA ALA A 144 -4.66 7.88 -41.32
C ALA A 144 -3.85 8.21 -42.58
N SER A 145 -3.81 9.48 -42.98
CA SER A 145 -2.97 9.92 -44.09
C SER A 145 -1.63 10.43 -43.57
N HIS A 146 -0.55 9.76 -43.96
CA HIS A 146 0.80 10.16 -43.61
C HIS A 146 1.39 11.12 -44.65
N LEU A 147 1.69 12.32 -44.19
CA LEU A 147 2.19 13.46 -44.91
C LEU A 147 3.71 13.62 -44.70
N ARG A 148 4.34 14.43 -45.55
CA ARG A 148 5.75 14.82 -45.43
C ARG A 148 5.95 16.23 -44.88
N ARG A 149 5.03 17.14 -45.24
CA ARG A 149 5.10 18.56 -44.90
C ARG A 149 4.10 18.93 -43.84
N PHE A 150 4.49 19.84 -42.96
CA PHE A 150 3.62 20.50 -42.01
C PHE A 150 4.03 21.96 -41.84
N PHE A 151 3.20 22.76 -41.20
CA PHE A 151 3.53 24.14 -40.84
C PHE A 151 3.16 24.36 -39.36
N LEU A 152 3.76 25.36 -38.73
CA LEU A 152 3.47 25.68 -37.33
C LEU A 152 2.42 26.80 -37.21
N VAL A 153 2.51 27.82 -38.05
CA VAL A 153 1.60 28.98 -38.06
C VAL A 153 1.30 29.35 -39.50
N ASP A 154 0.02 29.54 -39.81
CA ASP A 154 -0.48 30.03 -41.07
C ASP A 154 -1.46 31.19 -40.86
N GLY A 155 -0.96 32.39 -41.16
CA GLY A 155 -1.73 33.63 -41.22
C GLY A 155 -2.02 34.10 -42.64
N LEU A 156 -1.66 33.35 -43.69
CA LEU A 156 -1.96 33.73 -45.07
C LEU A 156 -3.34 33.22 -45.49
N SER A 157 -3.69 31.98 -45.14
CA SER A 157 -4.99 31.38 -45.54
C SER A 157 -6.20 32.13 -44.98
N GLY A 158 -6.03 32.87 -43.89
CA GLY A 158 -7.10 33.68 -43.29
C GLY A 158 -7.19 35.13 -43.77
N ARG A 159 -6.33 35.58 -44.69
CA ARG A 159 -6.41 36.93 -45.25
C ARG A 159 -7.47 36.98 -46.35
N LYS A 160 -8.44 37.88 -46.18
CA LYS A 160 -9.50 38.11 -47.18
C LYS A 160 -9.18 39.36 -47.99
N VAL A 161 -9.47 39.31 -49.29
CA VAL A 161 -9.39 40.40 -50.27
C VAL A 161 -7.96 40.83 -50.67
N ASN A 162 -7.07 41.20 -49.74
CA ASN A 162 -5.69 41.62 -50.04
C ASN A 162 -4.67 40.92 -49.13
N LEU A 163 -3.49 40.63 -49.68
CA LEU A 163 -2.36 39.99 -48.97
C LEU A 163 -1.76 40.88 -47.86
N THR A 164 -2.03 42.18 -47.86
CA THR A 164 -1.54 43.16 -46.87
C THR A 164 -2.47 43.35 -45.67
N ASN A 165 -3.69 42.79 -45.72
CA ASN A 165 -4.65 42.93 -44.62
C ASN A 165 -4.33 41.97 -43.47
N VAL A 166 -4.71 42.36 -42.25
CA VAL A 166 -4.65 41.49 -41.07
C VAL A 166 -5.52 40.25 -41.31
N PRO A 167 -5.04 39.02 -41.02
CA PRO A 167 -5.84 37.81 -41.18
C PRO A 167 -7.06 37.83 -40.26
N ALA A 168 -8.20 37.38 -40.79
CA ALA A 168 -9.43 37.20 -40.01
C ALA A 168 -9.32 36.01 -39.06
N THR A 169 -8.66 34.94 -39.51
CA THR A 169 -8.41 33.72 -38.75
C THR A 169 -6.97 33.28 -38.95
N VAL A 170 -6.34 32.77 -37.90
CA VAL A 170 -5.00 32.19 -37.96
C VAL A 170 -5.12 30.71 -37.63
N THR A 171 -4.53 29.87 -38.48
CA THR A 171 -4.39 28.44 -38.23
C THR A 171 -3.02 28.18 -37.64
N PHE A 172 -2.95 27.48 -36.51
CA PHE A 172 -1.68 27.13 -35.89
C PHE A 172 -1.68 25.69 -35.41
N ALA A 173 -0.49 25.10 -35.26
CA ALA A 173 -0.30 23.79 -34.65
C ALA A 173 -0.55 23.91 -33.14
N ALA A 174 -1.75 23.50 -32.71
CA ALA A 174 -2.18 23.58 -31.33
C ALA A 174 -1.58 22.46 -30.48
N GLU A 175 -1.47 21.25 -31.03
CA GLU A 175 -0.78 20.14 -30.37
C GLU A 175 0.18 19.49 -31.37
N LEU A 176 1.43 19.35 -30.95
CA LEU A 176 2.47 18.68 -31.70
C LEU A 176 3.02 17.53 -30.85
N ILE A 177 2.77 16.29 -31.28
CA ILE A 177 3.09 15.08 -30.53
C ILE A 177 4.09 14.26 -31.33
N LEU A 178 5.29 14.08 -30.79
CA LEU A 178 6.29 13.17 -31.34
C LEU A 178 6.15 11.81 -30.64
N SER A 179 5.63 10.82 -31.36
CA SER A 179 5.48 9.45 -30.88
C SER A 179 6.67 8.61 -31.31
N VAL A 180 7.33 8.00 -30.33
CA VAL A 180 8.44 7.06 -30.53
C VAL A 180 7.94 5.65 -30.27
N TYR A 181 7.99 4.78 -31.28
CA TYR A 181 7.56 3.38 -31.18
C TYR A 181 8.74 2.46 -30.90
N LEU A 182 8.64 1.67 -29.82
CA LEU A 182 9.70 0.75 -29.39
C LEU A 182 9.31 -0.72 -29.63
N PRO A 183 10.28 -1.61 -29.96
CA PRO A 183 11.69 -1.32 -30.21
C PRO A 183 11.92 -0.63 -31.57
N THR A 184 12.88 0.30 -31.64
CA THR A 184 13.15 1.12 -32.85
C THR A 184 13.71 0.32 -34.03
N GLY A 185 14.35 -0.84 -33.78
CA GLY A 185 14.93 -1.69 -34.83
C GLY A 185 13.93 -2.59 -35.56
N THR A 186 12.81 -2.93 -34.92
CA THR A 186 11.68 -3.67 -35.50
C THR A 186 10.41 -3.20 -34.77
N PRO A 187 9.89 -2.01 -35.10
CA PRO A 187 8.71 -1.50 -34.40
C PRO A 187 7.56 -2.49 -34.58
N GLY A 188 6.77 -2.68 -33.52
CA GLY A 188 5.60 -3.55 -33.54
C GLY A 188 4.59 -3.09 -34.60
N GLY A 189 4.19 -3.99 -35.50
CA GLY A 189 3.10 -3.76 -36.44
C GLY A 189 3.48 -2.99 -37.72
N ASP A 190 2.52 -2.17 -38.21
CA ASP A 190 2.64 -1.38 -39.44
C ASP A 190 3.13 0.06 -39.18
N ASN A 191 3.40 0.44 -37.92
CA ASN A 191 3.77 1.80 -37.55
C ASN A 191 5.27 2.09 -37.75
N PRO A 192 5.64 3.33 -38.14
CA PRO A 192 7.03 3.78 -38.23
C PRO A 192 7.64 4.00 -36.83
N PRO A 193 8.98 3.91 -36.67
CA PRO A 193 9.66 4.08 -35.37
C PRO A 193 9.49 5.49 -34.77
N PHE A 194 9.31 6.50 -35.62
CA PHE A 194 9.02 7.88 -35.23
C PHE A 194 7.82 8.37 -36.03
N LEU A 195 6.86 8.99 -35.35
CA LEU A 195 5.67 9.57 -35.96
C LEU A 195 5.40 10.96 -35.37
N LEU A 196 5.24 11.96 -36.22
CA LEU A 196 4.89 13.30 -35.80
C LEU A 196 3.40 13.55 -36.01
N THR A 197 2.61 13.68 -34.96
CA THR A 197 1.20 14.03 -35.05
C THR A 197 1.02 15.53 -34.84
N VAL A 198 0.40 16.22 -35.82
CA VAL A 198 0.14 17.66 -35.77
C VAL A 198 -1.36 17.91 -35.78
N LYS A 199 -1.88 18.51 -34.71
CA LYS A 199 -3.28 18.96 -34.63
C LYS A 199 -3.36 20.46 -34.81
N TYR A 200 -4.12 20.89 -35.82
CA TYR A 200 -4.32 22.30 -36.11
C TYR A 200 -5.57 22.84 -35.41
N SER A 201 -5.50 24.08 -34.95
CA SER A 201 -6.65 24.84 -34.44
C SER A 201 -6.72 26.20 -35.12
N THR A 202 -7.92 26.78 -35.19
CA THR A 202 -8.16 28.10 -35.79
C THR A 202 -8.69 29.07 -34.74
N ARG A 203 -8.08 30.26 -34.67
CA ARG A 203 -8.52 31.35 -33.78
C ARG A 203 -8.54 32.69 -34.52
N SER A 204 -9.24 33.67 -33.96
CA SER A 204 -9.19 35.05 -34.43
C SER A 204 -7.80 35.65 -34.18
N SER A 205 -7.43 36.67 -34.95
CA SER A 205 -6.12 37.34 -34.84
C SER A 205 -5.86 38.05 -33.50
N THR A 206 -6.91 38.36 -32.74
CA THR A 206 -6.85 38.93 -31.38
C THR A 206 -7.08 37.89 -30.27
N GLY A 207 -7.21 36.61 -30.63
CA GLY A 207 -7.44 35.54 -29.68
C GLY A 207 -6.17 35.08 -28.98
N VAL A 208 -6.36 34.24 -27.96
CA VAL A 208 -5.29 33.50 -27.27
C VAL A 208 -5.20 32.09 -27.85
N ALA A 209 -3.99 31.65 -28.17
CA ALA A 209 -3.67 30.31 -28.63
C ALA A 209 -3.12 29.47 -27.47
N GLN A 210 -3.69 28.27 -27.27
CA GLN A 210 -3.09 27.23 -26.43
C GLN A 210 -2.28 26.31 -27.33
N VAL A 211 -0.98 26.21 -27.05
CA VAL A 211 -0.06 25.37 -27.82
C VAL A 211 0.62 24.38 -26.88
N SER A 212 0.76 23.14 -27.34
CA SER A 212 1.51 22.10 -26.64
C SER A 212 2.47 21.35 -27.57
N PHE A 213 3.64 21.00 -27.03
CA PHE A 213 4.62 20.13 -27.66
C PHE A 213 4.94 18.99 -26.69
N SER A 214 4.82 17.74 -27.15
CA SER A 214 5.08 16.57 -26.31
C SER A 214 5.82 15.46 -27.06
N VAL A 215 6.61 14.69 -26.33
CA VAL A 215 7.31 13.50 -26.81
C VAL A 215 6.86 12.33 -25.96
N SER A 216 6.20 11.36 -26.59
CA SER A 216 5.64 10.18 -25.94
C SER A 216 6.23 8.91 -26.49
N TYR A 217 6.61 8.00 -25.59
CA TYR A 217 7.08 6.66 -25.95
C TYR A 217 5.90 5.70 -25.91
N ILE A 218 5.71 4.97 -27.00
CA ILE A 218 4.62 4.01 -27.17
C ILE A 218 5.26 2.64 -27.39
N GLN A 219 4.79 1.68 -26.62
CA GLN A 219 5.21 0.30 -26.73
C GLN A 219 3.99 -0.58 -26.54
N ASP A 220 3.88 -1.64 -27.33
CA ASP A 220 2.85 -2.64 -27.12
C ASP A 220 3.07 -3.29 -25.74
N PRO A 221 2.02 -3.44 -24.90
CA PRO A 221 2.16 -3.91 -23.53
C PRO A 221 2.70 -5.34 -23.40
N GLY A 222 2.83 -6.05 -24.52
CA GLY A 222 3.55 -7.31 -24.64
C GLY A 222 3.09 -8.34 -23.60
N THR A 223 4.06 -9.01 -22.99
CA THR A 223 3.85 -10.09 -22.00
C THR A 223 3.59 -9.60 -20.58
N ALA A 224 3.84 -8.32 -20.27
CA ALA A 224 3.78 -7.83 -18.89
C ALA A 224 2.33 -7.76 -18.37
N GLN A 225 1.39 -7.38 -19.23
CA GLN A 225 -0.03 -7.36 -18.88
C GLN A 225 -0.55 -8.79 -18.67
N GLN A 226 -0.21 -9.73 -19.57
CA GLN A 226 -0.57 -11.14 -19.41
C GLN A 226 -0.02 -11.74 -18.11
N ALA A 227 1.23 -11.42 -17.75
CA ALA A 227 1.82 -11.87 -16.49
C ALA A 227 1.08 -11.30 -15.27
N THR A 228 0.63 -10.04 -15.34
CA THR A 228 -0.18 -9.41 -14.29
C THR A 228 -1.53 -10.11 -14.12
N ASP A 229 -2.21 -10.40 -15.22
CA ASP A 229 -3.51 -11.09 -15.20
C ASP A 229 -3.37 -12.52 -14.65
N ILE A 230 -2.30 -13.25 -15.04
CA ILE A 230 -1.99 -14.58 -14.50
C ILE A 230 -1.69 -14.50 -13.00
N ALA A 231 -0.92 -13.50 -12.55
CA ALA A 231 -0.61 -13.32 -11.13
C ALA A 231 -1.88 -13.05 -10.30
N PHE A 232 -2.79 -12.20 -10.78
CA PHE A 232 -4.08 -11.98 -10.13
C PHE A 232 -4.94 -13.25 -10.08
N GLY A 233 -5.00 -14.01 -11.17
CA GLY A 233 -5.73 -15.28 -11.20
C GLY A 233 -5.18 -16.32 -10.21
N ALA A 234 -3.86 -16.53 -10.22
CA ALA A 234 -3.21 -17.52 -9.38
C ALA A 234 -3.22 -17.15 -7.89
N LEU A 235 -2.82 -15.93 -7.55
CA LEU A 235 -2.81 -15.46 -6.15
C LEU A 235 -4.22 -15.22 -5.63
N GLY A 236 -5.17 -14.79 -6.48
CA GLY A 236 -6.58 -14.67 -6.13
C GLY A 236 -7.20 -16.02 -5.75
N PHE A 237 -6.89 -17.08 -6.50
CA PHE A 237 -7.33 -18.44 -6.15
C PHE A 237 -6.74 -18.91 -4.82
N LEU A 238 -5.44 -18.68 -4.59
CA LEU A 238 -4.80 -18.98 -3.32
C LEU A 238 -5.42 -18.18 -2.15
N ALA A 239 -5.80 -16.92 -2.37
CA ALA A 239 -6.48 -16.10 -1.36
C ALA A 239 -7.88 -16.65 -1.00
N ILE A 240 -8.61 -17.22 -1.97
CA ILE A 240 -9.89 -17.89 -1.68
C ILE A 240 -9.65 -19.12 -0.80
N ILE A 241 -8.66 -19.96 -1.12
CA ILE A 241 -8.32 -21.14 -0.32
C ILE A 241 -7.92 -20.71 1.10
N TYR A 242 -7.05 -19.71 1.22
CA TYR A 242 -6.60 -19.20 2.51
C TYR A 242 -7.76 -18.65 3.36
N ALA A 243 -8.68 -17.89 2.75
CA ALA A 243 -9.86 -17.38 3.43
C ALA A 243 -10.82 -18.50 3.88
N LEU A 244 -10.98 -19.57 3.08
CA LEU A 244 -11.75 -20.76 3.47
C LEU A 244 -11.11 -21.47 4.66
N LEU A 245 -9.79 -21.62 4.64
CA LEU A 245 -9.00 -22.22 5.72
C LEU A 245 -9.17 -21.42 7.02
N GLU A 246 -9.01 -20.10 6.97
CA GLU A 246 -9.19 -19.21 8.14
C GLU A 246 -10.64 -19.21 8.67
N THR A 247 -11.63 -19.29 7.77
CA THR A 247 -13.04 -19.38 8.18
C THR A 247 -13.33 -20.74 8.82
N SER A 248 -12.71 -21.81 8.31
CA SER A 248 -12.83 -23.16 8.86
C SER A 248 -12.26 -23.25 10.28
N THR A 249 -11.09 -22.65 10.53
CA THR A 249 -10.51 -22.59 11.88
C THR A 249 -11.38 -21.77 12.82
N TRP A 250 -11.87 -20.61 12.38
CA TRP A 250 -12.80 -19.82 13.17
C TRP A 250 -14.08 -20.59 13.54
N THR A 251 -14.65 -21.34 12.58
CA THR A 251 -15.85 -22.16 12.79
C THR A 251 -15.59 -23.27 13.81
N ARG A 252 -14.41 -23.92 13.72
CA ARG A 252 -13.98 -24.96 14.66
C ARG A 252 -13.70 -24.41 16.06
N ARG A 253 -12.97 -23.29 16.16
CA ARG A 253 -12.72 -22.55 17.41
C ARG A 253 -14.01 -22.06 18.07
N SER A 254 -15.06 -21.83 17.28
CA SER A 254 -16.38 -21.44 17.77
C SER A 254 -17.32 -22.62 18.08
N ARG A 255 -16.91 -23.87 17.78
CA ARG A 255 -17.73 -25.10 17.86
C ARG A 255 -19.15 -24.94 17.29
N LEU A 256 -19.27 -24.26 16.15
CA LEU A 256 -20.57 -24.09 15.49
C LEU A 256 -20.94 -25.36 14.72
N PRO A 257 -22.09 -26.00 15.00
CA PRO A 257 -22.47 -27.26 14.35
C PRO A 257 -22.97 -27.07 12.91
N ASN A 258 -23.46 -25.87 12.57
CA ASN A 258 -24.08 -25.56 11.28
C ASN A 258 -23.48 -24.30 10.65
N ILE A 259 -23.47 -24.27 9.32
CA ILE A 259 -23.13 -23.07 8.54
C ILE A 259 -24.25 -22.04 8.76
N SER A 260 -23.97 -21.03 9.58
CA SER A 260 -24.88 -19.92 9.83
C SER A 260 -24.54 -18.73 8.92
N PHE A 261 -25.47 -17.77 8.80
CA PHE A 261 -25.20 -16.50 8.11
C PHE A 261 -23.93 -15.80 8.62
N MET A 262 -23.62 -15.94 9.91
CA MET A 262 -22.39 -15.41 10.50
C MET A 262 -21.11 -16.01 9.88
N VAL A 263 -21.12 -17.30 9.54
CA VAL A 263 -19.97 -17.96 8.87
C VAL A 263 -19.74 -17.33 7.50
N ILE A 264 -20.82 -17.05 6.76
CA ILE A 264 -20.75 -16.40 5.44
C ILE A 264 -20.17 -14.99 5.56
N VAL A 265 -20.65 -14.20 6.54
CA VAL A 265 -20.12 -12.86 6.81
C VAL A 265 -18.64 -12.92 7.19
N LYS A 266 -18.25 -13.89 8.03
CA LYS A 266 -16.85 -14.07 8.44
C LYS A 266 -15.95 -14.47 7.26
N PHE A 267 -16.44 -15.34 6.37
CA PHE A 267 -15.75 -15.68 5.13
C PHE A 267 -15.48 -14.45 4.26
N PHE A 268 -16.49 -13.63 3.98
CA PHE A 268 -16.29 -12.44 3.16
C PHE A 268 -15.34 -11.42 3.81
N ALA A 269 -15.36 -11.30 5.14
CA ALA A 269 -14.44 -10.43 5.84
C ALA A 269 -12.98 -10.94 5.74
N ASN A 270 -12.72 -12.21 6.01
CA ASN A 270 -11.38 -12.81 5.89
C ASN A 270 -10.89 -12.82 4.43
N PHE A 271 -11.81 -13.05 3.49
CA PHE A 271 -11.54 -12.97 2.06
C PHE A 271 -11.15 -11.54 1.64
N SER A 272 -11.81 -10.51 2.17
CA SER A 272 -11.45 -9.12 1.88
C SER A 272 -10.02 -8.79 2.29
N GLY A 273 -9.55 -9.24 3.46
CA GLY A 273 -8.18 -9.07 3.91
C GLY A 273 -7.16 -9.81 3.04
N SER A 274 -7.45 -11.07 2.71
CA SER A 274 -6.61 -11.89 1.84
C SER A 274 -6.49 -11.29 0.43
N LEU A 275 -7.61 -10.85 -0.14
CA LEU A 275 -7.67 -10.22 -1.45
C LEU A 275 -6.96 -8.86 -1.48
N ALA A 276 -7.07 -8.06 -0.42
CA ALA A 276 -6.32 -6.81 -0.27
C ALA A 276 -4.80 -7.05 -0.31
N ASN A 277 -4.33 -8.09 0.38
CA ASN A 277 -2.92 -8.46 0.37
C ASN A 277 -2.45 -8.87 -1.04
N VAL A 278 -3.29 -9.59 -1.81
CA VAL A 278 -2.99 -9.94 -3.22
C VAL A 278 -2.88 -8.69 -4.08
N PHE A 279 -3.86 -7.77 -4.02
CA PHE A 279 -3.81 -6.52 -4.78
C PHE A 279 -2.56 -5.70 -4.45
N PHE A 280 -2.22 -5.60 -3.17
CA PHE A 280 -1.00 -4.93 -2.73
C PHE A 280 0.26 -5.60 -3.28
N MET A 281 0.40 -6.92 -3.12
CA MET A 281 1.59 -7.67 -3.56
C MET A 281 1.81 -7.61 -5.06
N VAL A 282 0.75 -7.75 -5.85
CA VAL A 282 0.83 -7.64 -7.32
C VAL A 282 1.17 -6.21 -7.72
N SER A 283 0.54 -5.19 -7.12
CA SER A 283 0.83 -3.79 -7.42
C SER A 283 2.27 -3.41 -7.05
N LEU A 284 2.78 -3.92 -5.93
CA LEU A 284 4.17 -3.73 -5.51
C LEU A 284 5.13 -4.41 -6.50
N GLY A 285 4.82 -5.64 -6.91
CA GLY A 285 5.58 -6.36 -7.92
C GLY A 285 5.66 -5.61 -9.25
N ILE A 286 4.54 -5.04 -9.71
CA ILE A 286 4.49 -4.19 -10.92
C ILE A 286 5.36 -2.95 -10.73
N GLY A 287 5.23 -2.25 -9.60
CA GLY A 287 6.03 -1.05 -9.29
C GLY A 287 7.54 -1.33 -9.30
N ILE A 288 7.96 -2.40 -8.63
CA ILE A 288 9.37 -2.83 -8.58
C ILE A 288 9.86 -3.31 -9.95
N TYR A 289 9.04 -4.09 -10.67
CA TYR A 289 9.36 -4.57 -12.01
C TYR A 289 9.66 -3.40 -12.95
N TRP A 290 8.77 -2.40 -13.02
CA TRP A 290 8.98 -1.24 -13.88
C TRP A 290 10.14 -0.37 -13.40
N LEU A 291 10.36 -0.24 -12.09
CA LEU A 291 11.53 0.46 -11.55
C LEU A 291 12.82 -0.21 -12.06
N ILE A 292 12.95 -1.53 -11.93
CA ILE A 292 14.15 -2.26 -12.35
C ILE A 292 14.30 -2.26 -13.87
N VAL A 293 13.25 -2.61 -14.62
CA VAL A 293 13.34 -2.76 -16.07
C VAL A 293 13.50 -1.42 -16.77
N PHE A 294 12.82 -0.36 -16.34
CA PHE A 294 12.93 0.95 -16.98
C PHE A 294 14.17 1.70 -16.51
N LYS A 295 14.37 1.88 -15.20
CA LYS A 295 15.52 2.67 -14.68
C LYS A 295 16.83 1.88 -14.73
N GLY A 296 16.79 0.55 -14.77
CA GLY A 296 17.97 -0.32 -14.88
C GLY A 296 18.59 -0.40 -16.28
N GLN A 297 17.93 0.13 -17.32
CA GLN A 297 18.45 0.19 -18.70
C GLN A 297 19.54 1.26 -18.89
N GLN A 298 20.47 1.39 -17.94
CA GLN A 298 21.49 2.44 -17.99
C GLN A 298 22.61 2.17 -19.00
N PHE A 299 22.95 0.89 -19.20
CA PHE A 299 24.12 0.45 -19.99
C PHE A 299 23.75 -0.29 -21.27
N SER A 300 22.47 -0.55 -21.50
CA SER A 300 21.95 -1.31 -22.64
C SER A 300 21.08 -0.43 -23.52
N ALA A 301 20.77 -0.93 -24.72
CA ALA A 301 19.73 -0.37 -25.57
C ALA A 301 18.41 -0.22 -24.79
N VAL A 302 17.72 0.90 -24.97
CA VAL A 302 16.41 1.13 -24.36
C VAL A 302 15.37 0.30 -25.12
N GLU A 303 15.03 -0.85 -24.56
CA GLU A 303 14.09 -1.80 -25.17
C GLU A 303 12.69 -1.72 -24.55
N ARG A 304 12.57 -1.20 -23.31
CA ARG A 304 11.28 -1.07 -22.64
C ARG A 304 11.05 0.30 -22.03
N THR A 305 9.89 0.88 -22.31
CA THR A 305 9.44 2.14 -21.70
C THR A 305 8.18 1.95 -20.87
N LEU A 306 7.93 2.91 -19.97
CA LEU A 306 6.68 2.92 -19.21
C LEU A 306 5.45 3.04 -20.11
N PRO A 307 4.31 2.47 -19.68
CA PRO A 307 3.02 2.68 -20.32
C PRO A 307 2.71 4.17 -20.45
N THR A 308 2.22 4.62 -21.61
CA THR A 308 1.91 6.03 -21.90
C THR A 308 1.06 6.66 -20.79
N ALA A 309 1.33 7.93 -20.49
CA ALA A 309 0.61 8.68 -19.46
C ALA A 309 -0.90 8.67 -19.74
N GLY A 310 -1.71 8.28 -18.76
CA GLY A 310 -3.17 8.22 -18.89
C GLY A 310 -3.68 7.06 -19.75
N SER A 311 -2.82 6.08 -20.07
CA SER A 311 -3.23 4.83 -20.72
C SER A 311 -4.16 4.00 -19.82
N GLN A 312 -4.90 3.07 -20.43
CA GLN A 312 -5.78 2.14 -19.70
C GLN A 312 -5.02 1.34 -18.62
N ILE A 313 -3.73 1.05 -18.84
CA ILE A 313 -2.90 0.29 -17.91
C ILE A 313 -2.64 1.07 -16.62
N GLU A 314 -2.29 2.37 -16.73
CA GLU A 314 -2.11 3.23 -15.55
C GLU A 314 -3.44 3.41 -14.80
N THR A 315 -4.53 3.59 -15.52
CA THR A 315 -5.88 3.70 -14.92
C THR A 315 -6.26 2.41 -14.18
N ASN A 316 -6.05 1.24 -14.80
CA ASN A 316 -6.30 -0.05 -14.15
C ASN A 316 -5.44 -0.23 -12.89
N PHE A 317 -4.17 0.16 -12.95
CA PHE A 317 -3.27 0.13 -11.80
C PHE A 317 -3.78 0.98 -10.63
N ILE A 318 -4.25 2.21 -10.90
CA ILE A 318 -4.84 3.09 -9.88
C ILE A 318 -6.10 2.43 -9.29
N ILE A 319 -6.95 1.82 -10.13
CA ILE A 319 -8.15 1.10 -9.66
C ILE A 319 -7.78 -0.07 -8.73
N TYR A 320 -6.74 -0.85 -9.06
CA TYR A 320 -6.28 -1.95 -8.21
C TYR A 320 -5.74 -1.46 -6.86
N LEU A 321 -5.06 -0.31 -6.83
CA LEU A 321 -4.58 0.26 -5.59
C LEU A 321 -5.72 0.78 -4.71
N LEU A 322 -6.69 1.46 -5.31
CA LEU A 322 -7.88 1.95 -4.59
C LEU A 322 -8.74 0.79 -4.09
N SER A 323 -8.89 -0.29 -4.86
CA SER A 323 -9.59 -1.49 -4.40
C SER A 323 -8.86 -2.16 -3.24
N ALA A 324 -7.52 -2.22 -3.28
CA ALA A 324 -6.70 -2.71 -2.17
C ALA A 324 -6.94 -1.89 -0.89
N LEU A 325 -6.98 -0.56 -0.99
CA LEU A 325 -7.24 0.32 0.15
C LEU A 325 -8.63 0.07 0.76
N VAL A 326 -9.67 -0.03 -0.05
CA VAL A 326 -11.04 -0.28 0.42
C VAL A 326 -11.12 -1.62 1.13
N LEU A 327 -10.61 -2.69 0.50
CA LEU A 327 -10.62 -4.03 1.08
C LEU A 327 -9.77 -4.11 2.35
N LYS A 328 -8.62 -3.43 2.40
CA LYS A 328 -7.76 -3.40 3.59
C LYS A 328 -8.39 -2.60 4.73
N SER A 329 -9.17 -1.58 4.42
CA SER A 329 -9.96 -0.84 5.41
C SER A 329 -11.02 -1.73 6.05
N LEU A 330 -11.70 -2.58 5.26
CA LEU A 330 -12.67 -3.55 5.75
C LEU A 330 -12.00 -4.61 6.66
N ASP A 331 -10.83 -5.12 6.26
CA ASP A 331 -10.01 -6.03 7.06
C ASP A 331 -9.62 -5.42 8.42
N LEU A 332 -9.11 -4.18 8.41
CA LEU A 332 -8.77 -3.45 9.63
C LEU A 332 -10.01 -3.26 10.55
N ILE A 333 -11.15 -2.89 9.98
CA ILE A 333 -12.41 -2.76 10.74
C ILE A 333 -12.82 -4.09 11.36
N HIS A 334 -12.72 -5.21 10.62
CA HIS A 334 -13.05 -6.53 11.13
C HIS A 334 -12.12 -6.98 12.26
N ILE A 335 -10.82 -6.73 12.15
CA ILE A 335 -9.84 -6.99 13.22
C ILE A 335 -10.16 -6.12 14.45
N LEU A 336 -10.42 -4.83 14.25
CA LEU A 336 -10.82 -3.92 15.34
C LEU A 336 -12.09 -4.40 16.03
N ILE A 337 -13.14 -4.76 15.29
CA ILE A 337 -14.37 -5.31 15.88
C ILE A 337 -14.06 -6.57 16.68
N THR A 338 -13.29 -7.50 16.10
CA THR A 338 -12.93 -8.76 16.78
C THR A 338 -12.20 -8.46 18.09
N GLN A 339 -11.20 -7.57 18.08
CA GLN A 339 -10.44 -7.17 19.28
C GLN A 339 -11.28 -6.41 20.32
N LEU A 340 -12.21 -5.57 19.88
CA LEU A 340 -13.10 -4.80 20.77
C LEU A 340 -14.21 -5.63 21.40
N THR A 341 -14.52 -6.80 20.82
CA THR A 341 -15.54 -7.74 21.34
C THR A 341 -14.97 -8.81 22.26
N VAL A 342 -13.65 -8.85 22.48
CA VAL A 342 -13.00 -9.84 23.35
C VAL A 342 -13.56 -9.75 24.76
N SER A 343 -13.90 -10.89 25.36
CA SER A 343 -14.27 -10.94 26.77
C SER A 343 -13.05 -11.28 27.61
N ILE A 344 -12.65 -10.35 28.49
CA ILE A 344 -11.52 -10.50 29.40
C ILE A 344 -12.07 -10.63 30.81
N PHE A 345 -11.57 -11.61 31.55
CA PHE A 345 -11.87 -11.84 32.95
C PHE A 345 -10.58 -11.98 33.74
N LEU A 346 -10.51 -11.27 34.87
CA LEU A 346 -9.37 -11.32 35.79
C LEU A 346 -9.73 -12.25 36.94
N ILE A 347 -8.93 -13.30 37.15
CA ILE A 347 -9.11 -14.33 38.17
C ILE A 347 -8.17 -14.01 39.32
N ASP A 348 -8.72 -13.72 40.50
CA ASP A 348 -7.92 -13.47 41.70
C ASP A 348 -7.82 -14.76 42.53
N TRP A 349 -6.59 -15.22 42.75
CA TRP A 349 -6.27 -16.44 43.51
C TRP A 349 -6.18 -16.23 45.02
N GLU A 350 -6.17 -14.97 45.47
CA GLU A 350 -6.02 -14.63 46.89
C GLU A 350 -7.28 -15.02 47.67
N LYS A 351 -7.07 -15.65 48.84
CA LYS A 351 -8.15 -16.07 49.72
C LYS A 351 -8.37 -15.02 50.82
N PRO A 352 -9.63 -14.73 51.21
CA PRO A 352 -9.88 -13.81 52.32
C PRO A 352 -9.21 -14.35 53.59
N LYS A 353 -8.42 -13.50 54.28
CA LYS A 353 -7.76 -13.89 55.52
C LYS A 353 -8.83 -14.20 56.58
N GLU A 354 -8.88 -15.45 57.04
CA GLU A 354 -9.59 -15.72 58.27
C GLU A 354 -8.77 -15.11 59.40
N ARG A 355 -9.31 -14.09 60.10
CA ARG A 355 -8.71 -13.66 61.35
C ARG A 355 -8.75 -14.86 62.30
N GLY A 356 -7.57 -15.43 62.55
CA GLY A 356 -7.35 -16.45 63.55
C GLY A 356 -7.93 -16.00 64.88
N THR A 357 -8.52 -16.96 65.58
CA THR A 357 -9.21 -16.86 66.87
C THR A 357 -8.39 -16.12 67.93
N ALA A 358 -8.46 -14.79 67.96
CA ALA A 358 -8.18 -14.01 69.15
C ALA A 358 -9.51 -13.87 69.92
N LYS A 359 -9.72 -14.78 70.88
CA LYS A 359 -10.77 -14.84 71.92
C LYS A 359 -12.15 -14.32 71.50
N ALA A 360 -13.05 -15.28 71.27
CA ALA A 360 -14.48 -15.03 71.27
C ALA A 360 -14.92 -14.45 72.62
N SER A 361 -15.11 -13.13 72.66
CA SER A 361 -15.91 -12.45 73.67
C SER A 361 -17.07 -11.75 72.96
N MET A 362 -18.28 -12.29 73.20
CA MET A 362 -19.62 -11.74 72.94
C MET A 362 -19.89 -11.00 71.62
N GLY A 363 -20.69 -11.64 70.76
CA GLY A 363 -21.77 -10.98 70.02
C GLY A 363 -21.46 -10.30 68.69
N TYR A 364 -20.20 -10.03 68.35
CA TYR A 364 -19.91 -9.37 67.08
C TYR A 364 -19.67 -10.37 65.93
N GLN A 365 -20.49 -10.24 64.89
CA GLN A 365 -20.36 -10.93 63.60
C GLN A 365 -18.90 -10.93 63.14
N LYS A 366 -18.37 -12.13 62.91
CA LYS A 366 -17.01 -12.39 62.44
C LYS A 366 -16.83 -11.75 61.06
N ALA A 367 -16.33 -10.52 61.00
CA ALA A 367 -16.06 -9.83 59.75
C ALA A 367 -14.87 -10.52 59.06
N THR A 368 -15.14 -11.28 58.00
CA THR A 368 -14.11 -11.79 57.10
C THR A 368 -13.45 -10.60 56.42
N SER A 369 -12.13 -10.45 56.50
CA SER A 369 -11.44 -9.38 55.78
C SER A 369 -11.56 -9.63 54.29
N SER A 370 -12.08 -8.64 53.55
CA SER A 370 -12.20 -8.67 52.11
C SER A 370 -10.81 -8.72 51.45
N VAL A 371 -10.72 -9.41 50.33
CA VAL A 371 -9.51 -9.43 49.48
C VAL A 371 -9.29 -8.03 48.89
N SER A 372 -8.02 -7.63 48.75
CA SER A 372 -7.65 -6.34 48.15
C SER A 372 -8.01 -6.29 46.66
N ALA A 373 -8.64 -5.20 46.22
CA ALA A 373 -8.96 -4.98 44.81
C ALA A 373 -7.80 -4.40 43.97
N TRP A 374 -6.75 -3.90 44.63
CA TRP A 374 -5.66 -3.15 43.98
C TRP A 374 -4.87 -3.99 42.98
N ARG A 375 -4.67 -5.29 43.23
CA ARG A 375 -3.96 -6.20 42.31
C ARG A 375 -4.71 -6.35 41.00
N THR A 376 -6.04 -6.51 41.06
CA THR A 376 -6.91 -6.54 39.88
C THR A 376 -6.88 -5.22 39.12
N PHE A 377 -6.85 -4.08 39.82
CA PHE A 377 -6.73 -2.76 39.18
C PHE A 377 -5.36 -2.56 38.50
N LEU A 378 -4.27 -3.00 39.13
CA LEU A 378 -2.94 -2.95 38.55
C LEU A 378 -2.87 -3.73 37.23
N ILE A 379 -3.32 -4.99 37.24
CA ILE A 379 -3.33 -5.82 36.03
C ILE A 379 -4.26 -5.24 34.96
N ALA A 380 -5.42 -4.70 35.34
CA ALA A 380 -6.32 -4.06 34.39
C ALA A 380 -5.70 -2.79 33.76
N ASN A 381 -4.96 -2.01 34.56
CA ASN A 381 -4.26 -0.81 34.08
C ASN A 381 -3.14 -1.17 33.11
N GLU A 382 -2.28 -2.12 33.46
CA GLU A 382 -1.19 -2.56 32.58
C GLU A 382 -1.72 -3.20 31.30
N TRP A 383 -2.82 -3.97 31.40
CA TRP A 383 -3.51 -4.47 30.22
C TRP A 383 -4.01 -3.34 29.31
N ASN A 384 -4.51 -2.23 29.88
CA ASN A 384 -4.95 -1.07 29.12
C ASN A 384 -3.79 -0.41 28.36
N GLU A 385 -2.63 -0.28 29.00
CA GLU A 385 -1.43 0.31 28.38
C GLU A 385 -0.94 -0.50 27.17
N ILE A 386 -0.89 -1.83 27.30
CA ILE A 386 -0.37 -2.70 26.22
C ILE A 386 -1.31 -2.85 25.02
N GLN A 387 -2.59 -2.44 25.10
CA GLN A 387 -3.56 -2.65 24.00
C GLN A 387 -3.15 -2.04 22.67
N THR A 388 -2.53 -0.86 22.74
CA THR A 388 -2.10 -0.10 21.56
C THR A 388 -0.59 -0.14 21.33
N HIS A 389 0.12 -0.99 22.07
CA HIS A 389 1.55 -1.20 21.88
C HIS A 389 1.83 -1.85 20.52
N ARG A 390 2.82 -1.32 19.81
CA ARG A 390 3.22 -1.74 18.46
C ARG A 390 4.72 -2.03 18.44
N LYS A 391 5.13 -2.94 17.55
CA LYS A 391 6.56 -3.26 17.35
C LYS A 391 7.30 -2.14 16.64
N VAL A 392 6.61 -1.45 15.73
CA VAL A 392 7.12 -0.33 14.94
C VAL A 392 6.65 0.97 15.59
N ASN A 393 7.49 2.00 15.58
CA ASN A 393 7.07 3.33 16.00
C ASN A 393 6.50 4.09 14.78
N PRO A 394 5.17 4.26 14.66
CA PRO A 394 4.56 4.91 13.49
C PRO A 394 5.05 6.36 13.25
N THR A 395 5.45 7.09 14.28
CA THR A 395 5.97 8.46 14.10
C THR A 395 7.37 8.45 13.48
N LEU A 396 8.24 7.55 13.94
CA LEU A 396 9.57 7.34 13.37
C LEU A 396 9.45 6.81 11.93
N GLN A 397 8.49 5.92 11.67
CA GLN A 397 8.19 5.39 10.34
C GLN A 397 7.89 6.52 9.35
N LEU A 398 6.94 7.40 9.68
CA LEU A 398 6.58 8.54 8.83
C LEU A 398 7.75 9.50 8.61
N PHE A 399 8.49 9.82 9.67
CA PHE A 399 9.65 10.71 9.60
C PHE A 399 10.74 10.14 8.69
N ALA A 400 11.11 8.87 8.88
CA ALA A 400 12.15 8.20 8.09
C ALA A 400 11.74 8.06 6.62
N VAL A 401 10.49 7.70 6.34
CA VAL A 401 9.97 7.63 4.97
C VAL A 401 10.02 9.01 4.31
N LEU A 402 9.55 10.06 4.98
CA LEU A 402 9.57 11.42 4.43
C LEU A 402 11.01 11.91 4.19
N LEU A 403 11.94 11.62 5.10
CA LEU A 403 13.35 11.95 4.94
C LEU A 403 13.95 11.27 3.70
N LEU A 404 13.69 9.97 3.50
CA LEU A 404 14.21 9.23 2.35
C LEU A 404 13.56 9.68 1.03
N LEU A 405 12.26 9.96 1.01
CA LEU A 405 11.57 10.38 -0.21
C LEU A 405 11.92 11.82 -0.61
N GLU A 406 11.87 12.75 0.35
CA GLU A 406 11.93 14.18 0.10
C GLU A 406 13.35 14.76 0.25
N VAL A 407 14.06 14.42 1.32
CA VAL A 407 15.39 14.98 1.64
C VAL A 407 16.50 14.29 0.85
N VAL A 408 16.50 12.95 0.83
CA VAL A 408 17.44 12.18 0.00
C VAL A 408 17.10 12.29 -1.49
N GLY A 409 15.84 12.65 -1.82
CA GLY A 409 15.41 12.90 -3.20
C GLY A 409 15.04 11.64 -3.98
N LEU A 410 14.68 10.53 -3.31
CA LEU A 410 14.18 9.32 -3.99
C LEU A 410 12.93 9.58 -4.83
N LYS A 411 12.17 10.66 -4.54
CA LYS A 411 11.07 11.12 -5.40
C LYS A 411 11.49 11.37 -6.84
N ASN A 412 12.72 11.78 -7.09
CA ASN A 412 13.22 12.07 -8.43
C ASN A 412 13.46 10.79 -9.25
N LEU A 413 13.39 9.60 -8.64
CA LEU A 413 13.38 8.33 -9.37
C LEU A 413 12.00 8.00 -9.96
N THR A 414 10.95 8.75 -9.60
CA THR A 414 9.57 8.48 -10.03
C THR A 414 9.22 9.15 -11.36
N SER A 415 10.11 9.99 -11.89
CA SER A 415 9.99 10.67 -13.18
C SER A 415 10.06 9.69 -14.35
N ARG A 416 9.35 10.04 -15.44
CA ARG A 416 9.32 9.31 -16.72
C ARG A 416 10.54 9.59 -17.59
N ASP A 417 11.71 9.55 -16.98
CA ASP A 417 13.02 9.70 -17.60
C ASP A 417 13.92 8.52 -17.21
N LEU A 418 14.98 8.22 -17.97
CA LEU A 418 15.98 7.23 -17.55
C LEU A 418 16.99 7.81 -16.54
N ASN A 419 16.80 9.05 -16.10
CA ASN A 419 17.68 9.66 -15.13
C ASN A 419 17.49 9.02 -13.75
N VAL A 420 18.60 8.78 -13.06
CA VAL A 420 18.65 8.19 -11.71
C VAL A 420 19.32 9.17 -10.73
N ASN A 421 19.55 10.41 -11.17
CA ASN A 421 20.11 11.44 -10.31
C ASN A 421 19.08 11.84 -9.24
N LEU A 422 19.46 11.66 -7.98
CA LEU A 422 18.66 12.02 -6.80
C LEU A 422 18.50 13.53 -6.64
N HIS A 423 19.49 14.31 -7.08
CA HIS A 423 19.46 15.77 -7.08
C HIS A 423 19.72 16.29 -8.49
N PRO A 424 18.69 16.41 -9.34
CA PRO A 424 18.83 17.06 -10.63
C PRO A 424 19.25 18.53 -10.43
N GLY A 425 20.12 19.04 -11.31
CA GLY A 425 20.56 20.43 -11.25
C GLY A 425 19.39 21.40 -11.50
N PRO A 426 19.47 22.65 -11.00
CA PRO A 426 18.37 23.62 -11.06
C PRO A 426 17.95 24.04 -12.48
N ASN A 427 18.73 23.66 -13.50
CA ASN A 427 18.50 24.00 -14.91
C ASN A 427 18.08 22.77 -15.75
N ALA A 428 17.86 21.61 -15.11
CA ALA A 428 17.44 20.39 -15.78
C ALA A 428 15.91 20.36 -15.94
N TYR A 429 15.44 19.79 -17.06
CA TYR A 429 14.02 19.52 -17.24
C TYR A 429 13.55 18.41 -16.28
N HIS A 430 12.43 18.64 -15.61
CA HIS A 430 11.78 17.66 -14.75
C HIS A 430 10.66 16.99 -15.53
N ALA A 431 10.86 15.73 -15.94
CA ALA A 431 9.83 14.95 -16.59
C ALA A 431 8.65 14.69 -15.63
N LEU A 432 7.45 14.54 -16.19
CA LEU A 432 6.26 14.16 -15.42
C LEU A 432 6.51 12.83 -14.68
N TRP A 433 5.91 12.68 -13.51
CA TRP A 433 5.98 11.47 -12.70
C TRP A 433 5.05 10.37 -13.26
N SER A 434 5.37 9.11 -12.98
CA SER A 434 4.48 7.97 -13.26
C SER A 434 3.84 7.46 -11.97
N PRO A 435 2.51 7.25 -11.93
CA PRO A 435 1.82 6.64 -10.79
C PRO A 435 2.45 5.31 -10.34
N ILE A 436 2.87 4.49 -11.31
CA ILE A 436 3.41 3.14 -11.06
C ILE A 436 4.76 3.22 -10.34
N LEU A 437 5.68 4.05 -10.84
CA LEU A 437 6.99 4.25 -10.21
C LEU A 437 6.88 4.95 -8.87
N ARG A 438 5.96 5.92 -8.78
CA ARG A 438 5.73 6.68 -7.55
C ARG A 438 5.25 5.76 -6.43
N PHE A 439 4.26 4.91 -6.71
CA PHE A 439 3.85 3.85 -5.78
C PHE A 439 4.99 2.87 -5.48
N GLY A 440 5.70 2.39 -6.50
CA GLY A 440 6.79 1.41 -6.34
C GLY A 440 7.89 1.89 -5.39
N ILE A 441 8.36 3.13 -5.55
CA ILE A 441 9.35 3.76 -4.65
C ILE A 441 8.77 3.97 -3.26
N ALA A 442 7.59 4.59 -3.15
CA ALA A 442 6.96 4.89 -1.87
C ALA A 442 6.72 3.63 -1.02
N ALA A 443 6.11 2.59 -1.61
CA ALA A 443 5.82 1.33 -0.93
C ALA A 443 7.11 0.55 -0.59
N SER A 444 8.10 0.53 -1.47
CA SER A 444 9.38 -0.15 -1.20
C SER A 444 10.15 0.51 -0.06
N VAL A 445 10.23 1.85 -0.04
CA VAL A 445 10.88 2.60 1.04
C VAL A 445 10.14 2.37 2.36
N TRP A 446 8.80 2.41 2.35
CA TRP A 446 8.01 2.18 3.55
C TRP A 446 8.22 0.77 4.11
N LEU A 447 8.18 -0.26 3.27
CA LEU A 447 8.44 -1.64 3.68
C LEU A 447 9.88 -1.81 4.20
N ALA A 448 10.88 -1.23 3.54
CA ALA A 448 12.27 -1.30 3.97
C ALA A 448 12.47 -0.68 5.37
N VAL A 449 11.91 0.50 5.62
CA VAL A 449 11.96 1.14 6.94
C VAL A 449 11.19 0.31 7.97
N GLY A 450 10.01 -0.22 7.61
CA GLY A 450 9.21 -1.04 8.52
C GLY A 450 9.92 -2.34 8.92
N ILE A 451 10.53 -3.04 7.96
CA ILE A 451 11.33 -4.24 8.20
C ILE A 451 12.54 -3.90 9.08
N ALA A 452 13.26 -2.82 8.79
CA ALA A 452 14.39 -2.38 9.61
C ALA A 452 13.97 -2.08 11.05
N GLN A 453 12.82 -1.43 11.26
CA GLN A 453 12.28 -1.20 12.60
C GLN A 453 11.88 -2.49 13.30
N VAL A 454 11.21 -3.44 12.64
CA VAL A 454 10.86 -4.73 13.24
C VAL A 454 12.12 -5.53 13.62
N LEU A 455 13.14 -5.56 12.75
CA LEU A 455 14.41 -6.24 13.03
C LEU A 455 15.13 -5.58 14.22
N PHE A 456 15.09 -4.25 14.33
CA PHE A 456 15.63 -3.54 15.48
C PHE A 456 14.85 -3.84 16.76
N SER A 457 13.51 -3.77 16.73
CA SER A 457 12.66 -4.00 17.89
C SER A 457 12.78 -5.44 18.40
N VAL A 458 12.63 -6.44 17.53
CA VAL A 458 12.69 -7.85 17.92
C VAL A 458 14.14 -8.30 18.21
N GLY A 459 15.10 -7.88 17.38
CA GLY A 459 16.49 -8.34 17.49
C GLY A 459 17.29 -7.68 18.60
N LEU A 460 17.04 -6.39 18.87
CA LEU A 460 17.81 -5.61 19.83
C LEU A 460 16.96 -5.14 21.02
N TYR A 461 15.82 -4.49 20.78
CA TYR A 461 15.06 -3.87 21.87
C TYR A 461 14.43 -4.88 22.82
N GLU A 462 13.66 -5.85 22.31
CA GLU A 462 13.01 -6.90 23.09
C GLU A 462 14.04 -7.79 23.80
N ARG A 463 15.18 -8.04 23.16
CA ARG A 463 16.21 -8.93 23.71
C ARG A 463 17.10 -8.28 24.77
N PHE A 464 17.43 -6.99 24.65
CA PHE A 464 18.41 -6.34 25.52
C PHE A 464 17.84 -5.23 26.41
N VAL A 465 16.66 -4.68 26.10
CA VAL A 465 16.10 -3.52 26.79
C VAL A 465 14.84 -3.89 27.55
N GLU A 466 13.77 -4.26 26.85
CA GLU A 466 12.45 -4.40 27.46
C GLU A 466 11.52 -5.25 26.59
N ASP A 467 10.96 -6.31 27.17
CA ASP A 467 9.86 -7.08 26.58
C ASP A 467 8.58 -6.85 27.37
N LYS A 468 7.76 -5.90 26.93
CA LYS A 468 6.51 -5.54 27.60
C LYS A 468 5.49 -6.68 27.67
N ILE A 469 5.52 -7.60 26.70
CA ILE A 469 4.54 -8.71 26.65
C ILE A 469 4.89 -9.75 27.72
N HIS A 470 6.16 -10.14 27.82
CA HIS A 470 6.61 -11.06 28.86
C HIS A 470 6.59 -10.44 30.25
N GLN A 471 6.94 -9.16 30.40
CA GLN A 471 6.82 -8.44 31.68
C GLN A 471 5.38 -8.40 32.20
N PHE A 472 4.38 -8.30 31.31
CA PHE A 472 2.99 -8.38 31.71
C PHE A 472 2.62 -9.77 32.27
N VAL A 473 3.14 -10.85 31.67
CA VAL A 473 2.95 -12.22 32.16
C VAL A 473 3.62 -12.39 33.54
N ASP A 474 4.84 -11.89 33.70
CA ASP A 474 5.55 -11.88 34.98
C ASP A 474 4.75 -11.13 36.06
N LEU A 475 4.23 -9.94 35.72
CA LEU A 475 3.43 -9.14 36.62
C LEU A 475 2.16 -9.86 37.07
N CYS A 476 1.50 -10.61 36.19
CA CYS A 476 0.34 -11.43 36.54
C CYS A 476 0.70 -12.44 37.62
N SER A 477 1.86 -13.11 37.48
CA SER A 477 2.35 -14.09 38.46
C SER A 477 2.74 -13.49 39.81
N LEU A 478 3.37 -12.31 39.81
CA LEU A 478 3.72 -11.57 41.02
C LEU A 478 2.48 -11.02 41.74
N SER A 479 1.45 -10.63 40.98
CA SER A 479 0.20 -10.08 41.51
C SER A 479 -0.81 -11.16 41.95
N ASN A 480 -0.51 -12.44 41.77
CA ASN A 480 -1.41 -13.56 42.09
C ASN A 480 -2.78 -13.45 41.36
N VAL A 481 -2.78 -12.92 40.14
CA VAL A 481 -3.98 -12.71 39.31
C VAL A 481 -3.76 -13.33 37.94
N SER A 482 -4.59 -14.30 37.54
CA SER A 482 -4.59 -14.85 36.18
C SER A 482 -5.50 -14.04 35.26
N VAL A 483 -5.19 -14.04 33.96
CA VAL A 483 -6.02 -13.40 32.93
C VAL A 483 -6.63 -14.46 32.04
N PHE A 484 -7.96 -14.47 31.95
CA PHE A 484 -8.71 -15.37 31.07
C PHE A 484 -9.40 -14.57 29.97
N ILE A 485 -9.07 -14.88 28.72
CA ILE A 485 -9.45 -14.12 27.55
C ILE A 485 -10.20 -15.04 26.61
N LEU A 486 -11.39 -14.66 26.15
CA LEU A 486 -12.08 -15.36 25.08
C LEU A 486 -12.24 -14.43 23.88
N THR A 487 -11.61 -14.83 22.78
CA THR A 487 -11.66 -14.12 21.48
C THR A 487 -12.81 -14.63 20.61
N HIS A 488 -13.15 -15.91 20.75
CA HIS A 488 -14.29 -16.56 20.13
C HIS A 488 -15.16 -17.24 21.18
N ARG A 489 -16.24 -17.89 20.78
CA ARG A 489 -17.20 -18.51 21.70
C ARG A 489 -16.54 -19.53 22.64
N CYS A 490 -15.74 -20.43 22.09
CA CYS A 490 -15.10 -21.52 22.84
C CYS A 490 -13.56 -21.46 22.78
N TYR A 491 -12.98 -20.43 22.17
CA TYR A 491 -11.54 -20.29 21.99
C TYR A 491 -11.03 -18.98 22.56
N GLY A 492 -9.83 -19.01 23.13
CA GLY A 492 -9.19 -17.86 23.70
C GLY A 492 -7.82 -18.17 24.28
N PHE A 493 -7.41 -17.37 25.25
CA PHE A 493 -6.09 -17.42 25.88
C PHE A 493 -6.23 -17.40 27.40
N TYR A 494 -5.31 -18.08 28.07
CA TYR A 494 -5.18 -18.08 29.52
C TYR A 494 -3.75 -17.76 29.90
N ILE A 495 -3.58 -16.73 30.71
CA ILE A 495 -2.32 -16.33 31.31
C ILE A 495 -2.38 -16.77 32.77
N HIS A 496 -1.53 -17.72 33.12
CA HIS A 496 -1.40 -18.24 34.46
C HIS A 496 -0.60 -17.27 35.31
N GLY A 497 -1.29 -16.64 36.27
CA GLY A 497 -0.70 -15.68 37.21
C GLY A 497 -0.84 -16.12 38.66
N ARG A 498 -0.90 -17.43 38.96
CA ARG A 498 -0.92 -17.89 40.35
C ARG A 498 0.48 -17.77 40.93
N SER A 499 0.63 -16.99 41.99
CA SER A 499 1.91 -16.85 42.68
C SER A 499 2.32 -18.16 43.35
N VAL A 500 3.61 -18.51 43.30
CA VAL A 500 4.16 -19.70 43.95
C VAL A 500 4.10 -19.60 45.47
N HIS A 501 4.16 -18.37 46.01
CA HIS A 501 4.08 -18.07 47.45
C HIS A 501 2.64 -18.00 47.97
N GLY A 502 1.64 -17.97 47.08
CA GLY A 502 0.21 -17.99 47.39
C GLY A 502 -0.38 -16.68 47.92
N GLN A 503 0.45 -15.68 48.24
CA GLN A 503 0.06 -14.34 48.66
C GLN A 503 0.89 -13.29 47.93
N ALA A 504 0.23 -12.26 47.40
CA ALA A 504 0.90 -11.14 46.71
C ALA A 504 0.92 -9.84 47.52
N ASP A 505 -0.10 -9.58 48.36
CA ASP A 505 -0.18 -8.37 49.19
C ASP A 505 0.65 -8.52 50.47
N VAL A 506 1.98 -8.44 50.32
CA VAL A 506 2.95 -8.60 51.41
C VAL A 506 3.84 -7.37 51.60
N GLY A 507 4.53 -7.28 52.74
CA GLY A 507 5.51 -6.22 53.00
C GLY A 507 6.71 -6.30 52.04
N MET A 508 7.41 -5.18 51.86
CA MET A 508 8.54 -5.10 50.93
C MET A 508 9.68 -6.08 51.28
N ASP A 509 9.92 -6.31 52.56
CA ASP A 509 10.91 -7.26 53.08
C ASP A 509 10.56 -8.71 52.70
N THR A 510 9.29 -9.08 52.86
CA THR A 510 8.79 -10.40 52.44
C THR A 510 8.81 -10.57 50.93
N MET A 511 8.47 -9.53 50.16
CA MET A 511 8.51 -9.56 48.70
C MET A 511 9.94 -9.77 48.18
N LEU A 512 10.92 -9.07 48.75
CA LEU A 512 12.34 -9.27 48.42
C LEU A 512 12.81 -10.69 48.76
N THR A 513 12.31 -11.26 49.85
CA THR A 513 12.61 -12.65 50.23
C THR A 513 12.02 -13.64 49.22
N TYR A 514 10.83 -13.37 48.69
CA TYR A 514 10.20 -14.17 47.63
C TYR A 514 11.01 -14.14 46.34
N ILE A 515 11.43 -12.96 45.89
CA ILE A 515 12.26 -12.80 44.69
C ILE A 515 13.60 -13.54 44.84
N ARG A 516 14.27 -13.43 46.00
CA ARG A 516 15.53 -14.16 46.25
C ARG A 516 15.34 -15.67 46.21
N LYS A 517 14.25 -16.19 46.79
CA LYS A 517 13.96 -17.62 46.76
C LYS A 517 13.68 -18.14 45.35
N GLU A 518 13.11 -17.33 44.48
CA GLU A 518 12.94 -17.66 43.07
C GLU A 518 14.27 -17.63 42.31
N GLU A 519 15.13 -16.62 42.55
CA GLU A 519 16.48 -16.55 41.97
C GLU A 519 17.35 -17.75 42.37
N GLU A 520 17.24 -18.18 43.63
CA GLU A 520 17.95 -19.35 44.17
C GLU A 520 17.29 -20.70 43.77
N ASN A 521 16.22 -20.69 42.96
CA ASN A 521 15.43 -21.88 42.57
C ASN A 521 14.95 -22.73 43.77
N LEU A 522 14.65 -22.10 44.91
CA LEU A 522 14.15 -22.75 46.13
C LEU A 522 12.63 -22.92 46.15
N CYS A 523 11.94 -22.53 45.08
CA CYS A 523 10.49 -22.56 44.94
C CYS A 523 10.07 -23.40 43.72
N ALA A 524 8.79 -23.77 43.67
CA ALA A 524 8.22 -24.39 42.47
C ALA A 524 8.29 -23.39 41.29
N LEU A 525 8.32 -23.93 40.07
CA LEU A 525 8.25 -23.12 38.85
C LEU A 525 6.89 -22.43 38.73
N ARG A 526 6.82 -21.34 37.96
CA ARG A 526 5.63 -20.49 37.91
C ARG A 526 4.56 -21.00 36.93
N GLY A 527 4.79 -22.12 36.24
CA GLY A 527 3.86 -22.68 35.27
C GLY A 527 2.64 -23.37 35.89
N LEU A 528 1.67 -23.69 35.05
CA LEU A 528 0.43 -24.34 35.47
C LEU A 528 0.65 -25.78 35.96
N GLU A 529 1.59 -26.50 35.35
CA GLU A 529 1.99 -27.85 35.75
C GLU A 529 3.21 -27.78 36.68
N ALA A 530 3.30 -28.68 37.66
CA ALA A 530 4.30 -28.61 38.73
C ALA A 530 5.78 -28.62 38.28
N TYR A 531 6.06 -29.01 37.03
CA TYR A 531 7.41 -29.11 36.46
C TYR A 531 7.64 -28.22 35.24
N SER A 532 6.66 -27.39 34.86
CA SER A 532 6.80 -26.50 33.70
C SER A 532 6.87 -25.04 34.15
N ASP A 533 7.53 -24.21 33.34
CA ASP A 533 7.59 -22.76 33.53
C ASP A 533 6.68 -22.02 32.52
N VAL A 534 5.87 -22.77 31.79
CA VAL A 534 4.94 -22.23 30.78
C VAL A 534 3.75 -21.59 31.50
N GLN A 535 3.58 -20.29 31.30
CA GLN A 535 2.52 -19.50 31.92
C GLN A 535 1.40 -19.13 30.95
N THR A 536 1.65 -19.15 29.65
CA THR A 536 0.70 -18.77 28.62
C THR A 536 0.14 -19.99 27.91
N PHE A 537 -1.18 -20.01 27.73
CA PHE A 537 -1.90 -21.13 27.13
C PHE A 537 -2.96 -20.63 26.16
N GLU A 538 -3.16 -21.37 25.06
CA GLU A 538 -4.37 -21.24 24.26
C GLU A 538 -5.44 -22.18 24.80
N VAL A 539 -6.67 -21.68 24.95
CA VAL A 539 -7.75 -22.46 25.55
C VAL A 539 -8.81 -22.77 24.51
N LEU A 540 -9.13 -24.06 24.35
CA LEU A 540 -10.30 -24.53 23.62
C LEU A 540 -11.26 -25.23 24.58
N LEU A 541 -12.35 -24.54 24.91
CA LEU A 541 -13.40 -25.01 25.81
C LEU A 541 -14.37 -25.98 25.12
N THR A 542 -15.02 -26.81 25.93
CA THR A 542 -16.17 -27.64 25.54
C THR A 542 -17.47 -26.84 25.58
N ASP A 543 -18.50 -27.29 24.85
CA ASP A 543 -19.80 -26.60 24.88
C ASP A 543 -20.45 -26.61 26.26
N ARG A 544 -20.18 -27.65 27.07
CA ARG A 544 -20.67 -27.75 28.46
C ARG A 544 -20.05 -26.69 29.36
N THR A 545 -18.72 -26.57 29.35
CA THR A 545 -18.00 -25.55 30.13
C THR A 545 -18.40 -24.15 29.68
N ARG A 546 -18.53 -23.93 28.37
CA ARG A 546 -18.98 -22.65 27.83
C ARG A 546 -20.41 -22.30 28.25
N ALA A 547 -21.35 -23.25 28.16
CA ALA A 547 -22.73 -23.01 28.58
C ALA A 547 -22.84 -22.67 30.07
N PHE A 548 -22.01 -23.29 30.91
CA PHE A 548 -21.96 -22.97 32.34
C PHE A 548 -21.38 -21.57 32.59
N TYR A 549 -20.29 -21.22 31.89
CA TYR A 549 -19.74 -19.86 31.89
C TYR A 549 -20.80 -18.82 31.49
N ASP A 550 -21.50 -19.05 30.38
CA ASP A 550 -22.55 -18.16 29.88
C ASP A 550 -23.70 -18.02 30.87
N ARG A 551 -24.14 -19.11 31.50
CA ARG A 551 -25.19 -19.09 32.51
C ARG A 551 -24.83 -18.21 33.70
N ILE A 552 -23.59 -18.32 34.19
CA ILE A 552 -23.10 -17.45 35.27
C ILE A 552 -23.06 -16.00 34.77
N THR A 553 -22.48 -15.75 33.60
CA THR A 553 -22.29 -14.41 33.06
C THR A 553 -23.62 -13.67 32.81
N LEU A 554 -24.60 -14.36 32.22
CA LEU A 554 -25.94 -13.81 31.94
C LEU A 554 -26.70 -13.45 33.22
N SER A 555 -26.57 -14.26 34.29
CA SER A 555 -27.30 -14.07 35.54
C SER A 555 -27.01 -12.74 36.27
N PHE A 556 -25.93 -12.05 35.90
CA PHE A 556 -25.57 -10.73 36.46
C PHE A 556 -25.43 -9.61 35.42
N MET A 557 -25.48 -9.92 34.11
CA MET A 557 -25.53 -8.91 33.06
C MET A 557 -26.96 -8.48 32.72
N GLU A 558 -27.96 -9.37 32.85
CA GLU A 558 -29.36 -9.03 32.56
C GLU A 558 -30.08 -8.46 33.79
N VAL A 559 -30.76 -7.31 33.59
CA VAL A 559 -31.71 -6.76 34.56
C VAL A 559 -33.00 -7.58 34.44
N PRO A 560 -33.52 -8.20 35.52
CA PRO A 560 -34.78 -8.91 35.44
C PRO A 560 -35.89 -7.93 35.05
N ARG A 561 -36.42 -8.08 33.83
CA ARG A 561 -37.62 -7.36 33.38
C ARG A 561 -38.79 -7.87 34.21
N GLY A 562 -39.24 -7.08 35.18
CA GLY A 562 -40.43 -7.36 35.98
C GLY A 562 -40.28 -7.30 37.51
N ALA A 563 -39.12 -6.94 38.06
CA ALA A 563 -38.99 -6.75 39.51
C ALA A 563 -39.44 -5.34 39.94
N HIS A 564 -40.47 -5.26 40.80
CA HIS A 564 -40.98 -4.01 41.39
C HIS A 564 -40.02 -3.34 42.40
N ILE A 565 -38.91 -4.00 42.74
CA ILE A 565 -37.85 -3.50 43.60
C ILE A 565 -36.62 -3.32 42.71
N ARG A 566 -36.06 -2.11 42.61
CA ARG A 566 -34.76 -1.89 41.96
C ARG A 566 -33.72 -2.68 42.76
N PRO A 567 -33.20 -3.83 42.27
CA PRO A 567 -32.10 -4.49 42.92
C PRO A 567 -30.89 -3.53 42.84
N ASP A 568 -30.04 -3.52 43.86
CA ASP A 568 -28.75 -2.84 43.75
C ASP A 568 -27.91 -3.57 42.68
N LEU A 569 -27.99 -3.06 41.45
CA LEU A 569 -27.37 -3.63 40.26
C LEU A 569 -25.86 -3.83 40.45
N HIS A 570 -25.23 -2.95 41.22
CA HIS A 570 -23.80 -3.03 41.53
C HIS A 570 -23.49 -4.26 42.39
N LYS A 571 -24.29 -4.50 43.43
CA LYS A 571 -24.15 -5.68 44.29
C LYS A 571 -24.41 -7.00 43.55
N GLN A 572 -25.37 -7.01 42.63
CA GLN A 572 -25.63 -8.19 41.79
C GLN A 572 -24.44 -8.50 40.86
N ARG A 573 -23.85 -7.47 40.24
CA ARG A 573 -22.65 -7.62 39.39
C ARG A 573 -21.45 -8.14 40.18
N LEU A 574 -21.20 -7.59 41.37
CA LEU A 574 -20.13 -8.07 42.26
C LEU A 574 -20.32 -9.53 42.66
N ASN A 575 -21.54 -9.92 43.06
CA ASN A 575 -21.83 -11.32 43.41
C ASN A 575 -21.61 -12.26 42.23
N GLY A 576 -22.01 -11.84 41.02
CA GLY A 576 -21.78 -12.56 39.78
C GLY A 576 -20.30 -12.75 39.47
N TYR A 577 -19.50 -11.69 39.63
CA TYR A 577 -18.04 -11.73 39.49
C TYR A 577 -17.40 -12.72 40.46
N PHE A 578 -17.77 -12.71 41.74
CA PHE A 578 -17.25 -13.67 42.72
C PHE A 578 -17.66 -15.11 42.42
N ALA A 579 -18.89 -15.34 41.94
CA ALA A 579 -19.33 -16.66 41.51
C ALA A 579 -18.53 -17.16 40.30
N LEU A 580 -18.26 -16.29 39.33
CA LEU A 580 -17.45 -16.61 38.16
C LEU A 580 -15.98 -16.89 38.54
N ASN A 581 -15.40 -16.06 39.42
CA ASN A 581 -14.06 -16.27 39.95
C ASN A 581 -13.95 -17.65 40.63
N ARG A 582 -14.90 -17.99 41.50
CA ARG A 582 -14.93 -19.28 42.19
C ARG A 582 -15.06 -20.45 41.21
N PHE A 583 -15.87 -20.31 40.16
CA PHE A 583 -15.99 -21.33 39.12
C PHE A 583 -14.67 -21.53 38.38
N LEU A 584 -14.03 -20.46 37.89
CA LEU A 584 -12.79 -20.55 37.13
C LEU A 584 -11.62 -21.08 37.98
N VAL A 585 -11.48 -20.63 39.23
CA VAL A 585 -10.51 -21.20 40.18
C VAL A 585 -10.73 -22.70 40.35
N SER A 586 -11.99 -23.13 40.54
CA SER A 586 -12.32 -24.55 40.71
C SER A 586 -12.11 -25.38 39.44
N PHE A 587 -12.31 -24.77 38.27
CA PHE A 587 -12.04 -25.37 36.96
C PHE A 587 -10.55 -25.62 36.76
N PHE A 588 -9.70 -24.60 36.96
CA PHE A 588 -8.25 -24.75 36.81
C PHE A 588 -7.62 -25.68 37.87
N GLU A 589 -8.23 -25.82 39.04
CA GLU A 589 -7.84 -26.80 40.08
C GLU A 589 -8.37 -28.23 39.83
N HIS A 590 -8.90 -28.55 38.64
CA HIS A 590 -9.44 -29.88 38.28
C HIS A 590 -10.53 -30.39 39.24
N ARG A 591 -11.31 -29.49 39.88
CA ARG A 591 -12.35 -29.90 40.85
C ARG A 591 -13.60 -30.47 40.16
N TYR A 592 -13.82 -30.17 38.89
CA TYR A 592 -14.98 -30.61 38.13
C TYR A 592 -14.59 -31.75 37.17
N LYS A 593 -14.76 -33.01 37.61
CA LYS A 593 -14.45 -34.20 36.79
C LYS A 593 -15.19 -34.26 35.45
N ASP A 594 -16.42 -33.72 35.41
CA ASP A 594 -17.26 -33.73 34.21
C ASP A 594 -16.92 -32.60 33.21
N MET A 595 -16.09 -31.65 33.64
CA MET A 595 -15.70 -30.44 32.91
C MET A 595 -14.20 -30.23 33.02
N ASP A 596 -13.44 -31.32 32.90
CA ASP A 596 -12.00 -31.26 33.08
C ASP A 596 -11.30 -30.69 31.84
N TYR A 597 -10.00 -30.40 31.99
CA TYR A 597 -9.14 -30.00 30.88
C TYR A 597 -7.88 -30.85 30.79
N MET A 598 -7.23 -30.78 29.64
CA MET A 598 -5.97 -31.46 29.37
C MET A 598 -5.00 -30.50 28.73
N VAL A 599 -3.77 -30.49 29.23
CA VAL A 599 -2.66 -29.72 28.65
C VAL A 599 -1.99 -30.55 27.56
N LYS A 600 -1.77 -29.94 26.39
CA LYS A 600 -1.15 -30.59 25.21
C LYS A 600 -0.30 -29.61 24.42
N ASP A 601 0.64 -30.12 23.65
CA ASP A 601 1.34 -29.32 22.63
C ASP A 601 0.61 -29.40 21.29
N LYS A 602 0.66 -28.30 20.52
CA LYS A 602 0.21 -28.30 19.12
C LYS A 602 1.23 -29.05 18.26
N PHE A 603 0.75 -29.67 17.17
CA PHE A 603 1.68 -30.18 16.18
C PHE A 603 2.41 -29.05 15.46
N PHE A 604 3.60 -29.34 14.94
CA PHE A 604 4.43 -28.35 14.24
C PHE A 604 3.69 -27.61 13.11
N LEU A 605 2.91 -28.32 12.29
CA LEU A 605 2.11 -27.69 11.22
C LEU A 605 0.97 -26.84 11.77
N GLU A 606 0.33 -27.26 12.87
CA GLU A 606 -0.71 -26.49 13.55
C GLU A 606 -0.14 -25.20 14.15
N GLN A 607 1.10 -25.26 14.66
CA GLN A 607 1.81 -24.13 15.22
C GLN A 607 2.25 -23.10 14.17
N ILE A 608 2.69 -23.54 12.97
CA ILE A 608 3.09 -22.63 11.88
C ILE A 608 1.87 -21.97 11.25
N MET A 609 0.85 -22.76 10.92
CA MET A 609 -0.32 -22.27 10.19
C MET A 609 -1.32 -21.55 11.09
N ASP A 610 -1.17 -21.68 12.42
CA ASP A 610 -2.19 -21.30 13.40
C ASP A 610 -3.56 -21.93 13.11
N MET A 611 -3.55 -23.20 12.75
CA MET A 611 -4.76 -23.94 12.44
C MET A 611 -4.77 -25.20 13.27
N GLU A 612 -5.84 -25.46 14.02
CA GLU A 612 -6.04 -26.78 14.60
C GLU A 612 -6.37 -27.74 13.45
N PHE A 613 -5.89 -28.98 13.42
CA PHE A 613 -6.28 -30.04 12.46
C PHE A 613 -7.03 -31.18 13.15
N GLN A 614 -6.88 -31.32 14.47
CA GLN A 614 -7.60 -32.30 15.28
C GLN A 614 -9.08 -31.95 15.51
N GLU A 615 -9.94 -32.96 15.51
CA GLU A 615 -11.34 -32.76 15.89
C GLU A 615 -11.47 -32.31 17.36
N PRO A 616 -12.39 -31.38 17.66
CA PRO A 616 -12.56 -30.87 19.01
C PRO A 616 -13.08 -31.98 19.93
N GLY A 617 -12.24 -32.42 20.87
CA GLY A 617 -12.60 -33.49 21.82
C GLY A 617 -13.68 -33.11 22.83
N ASP A 618 -14.14 -34.11 23.59
CA ASP A 618 -15.15 -33.97 24.66
C ASP A 618 -14.61 -33.30 25.93
N ILE A 619 -13.29 -33.15 26.04
CA ILE A 619 -12.57 -32.53 27.16
C ILE A 619 -11.98 -31.20 26.67
N SER A 620 -11.93 -30.19 27.54
CA SER A 620 -11.34 -28.89 27.18
C SER A 620 -9.83 -29.04 27.01
N THR A 621 -9.22 -28.36 26.04
CA THR A 621 -7.77 -28.47 25.79
C THR A 621 -7.08 -27.15 26.01
N LEU A 622 -5.96 -27.19 26.73
CA LEU A 622 -5.02 -26.09 26.89
C LEU A 622 -3.78 -26.40 26.07
N TYR A 623 -3.45 -25.55 25.12
CA TYR A 623 -2.22 -25.67 24.36
C TYR A 623 -1.12 -24.84 25.00
N ASN A 624 0.05 -25.44 25.25
CA ASN A 624 1.23 -24.69 25.71
C ASN A 624 1.63 -23.64 24.66
N ASP A 625 1.85 -22.41 25.10
CA ASP A 625 2.20 -21.28 24.23
C ASP A 625 3.42 -20.53 24.78
N ASP A 626 4.60 -20.81 24.24
CA ASP A 626 5.83 -20.11 24.63
C ASP A 626 6.00 -18.74 23.94
N ARG A 627 5.16 -18.40 22.95
CA ARG A 627 5.32 -17.22 22.09
C ARG A 627 4.38 -16.07 22.45
N ALA A 628 3.65 -16.18 23.56
CA ALA A 628 2.68 -15.19 24.00
C ALA A 628 1.68 -14.79 22.88
N LEU A 629 1.04 -15.78 22.25
CA LEU A 629 0.06 -15.63 21.18
C LEU A 629 -1.18 -14.84 21.60
N PHE A 630 -1.42 -14.67 22.91
CA PHE A 630 -2.45 -13.77 23.44
C PHE A 630 -2.29 -12.32 22.94
N SER A 631 -1.07 -11.93 22.55
CA SER A 631 -0.75 -10.65 21.91
C SER A 631 -1.53 -10.39 20.61
N ARG A 632 -2.16 -11.42 20.00
CA ARG A 632 -3.13 -11.26 18.89
C ARG A 632 -4.37 -10.46 19.27
N THR A 633 -4.71 -10.40 20.55
CA THR A 633 -5.80 -9.52 21.02
C THR A 633 -5.41 -8.04 21.05
N LEU A 634 -4.13 -7.75 20.87
CA LEU A 634 -3.51 -6.43 20.88
C LEU A 634 -3.05 -6.04 19.46
N PHE A 635 -2.67 -4.78 19.28
CA PHE A 635 -2.06 -4.32 18.03
C PHE A 635 -0.70 -4.96 17.74
N TYR A 636 0.02 -5.38 18.78
CA TYR A 636 1.37 -5.93 18.73
C TYR A 636 1.57 -7.02 17.66
N SER A 637 0.62 -7.96 17.55
CA SER A 637 0.70 -9.08 16.60
C SER A 637 0.02 -8.84 15.25
N HIS A 638 -0.59 -7.66 15.04
CA HIS A 638 -1.24 -7.26 13.80
C HIS A 638 -0.46 -6.17 13.03
N GLU A 639 0.85 -6.08 13.28
CA GLU A 639 1.72 -5.03 12.72
C GLU A 639 1.70 -5.01 11.19
N LEU A 640 1.72 -6.16 10.52
CA LEU A 640 1.68 -6.22 9.06
C LEU A 640 0.39 -5.61 8.48
N VAL A 641 -0.76 -5.87 9.11
CA VAL A 641 -2.04 -5.32 8.67
C VAL A 641 -2.04 -3.81 8.79
N LEU A 642 -1.58 -3.28 9.93
CA LEU A 642 -1.47 -1.84 10.18
C LEU A 642 -0.49 -1.18 9.21
N LEU A 643 0.68 -1.77 9.00
CA LEU A 643 1.70 -1.25 8.09
C LEU A 643 1.19 -1.20 6.64
N LEU A 644 0.55 -2.27 6.15
CA LEU A 644 -0.01 -2.32 4.80
C LEU A 644 -1.14 -1.31 4.61
N PHE A 645 -2.03 -1.17 5.60
CA PHE A 645 -3.09 -0.16 5.57
C PHE A 645 -2.50 1.25 5.48
N GLU A 646 -1.48 1.56 6.29
CA GLU A 646 -0.82 2.87 6.27
C GLU A 646 -0.10 3.16 4.95
N ILE A 647 0.55 2.16 4.33
CA ILE A 647 1.15 2.31 2.99
C ILE A 647 0.08 2.65 1.95
N LEU A 648 -1.05 1.95 1.98
CA LEU A 648 -2.15 2.16 1.04
C LEU A 648 -2.78 3.55 1.21
N VAL A 649 -2.99 4.00 2.45
CA VAL A 649 -3.48 5.37 2.74
C VAL A 649 -2.50 6.41 2.24
N PHE A 650 -1.21 6.27 2.59
CA PHE A 650 -0.16 7.18 2.13
C PHE A 650 -0.12 7.26 0.60
N SER A 651 -0.14 6.12 -0.06
CA SER A 651 -0.07 6.04 -1.52
C SER A 651 -1.32 6.59 -2.22
N ALA A 652 -2.52 6.37 -1.66
CA ALA A 652 -3.75 6.89 -2.24
C ALA A 652 -3.84 8.41 -2.14
N VAL A 653 -3.42 8.99 -1.01
CA VAL A 653 -3.34 10.45 -0.84
C VAL A 653 -2.28 11.03 -1.77
N ASP A 654 -1.15 10.35 -1.92
CA ASP A 654 -0.06 10.77 -2.79
C ASP A 654 -0.48 10.79 -4.26
N LEU A 655 -1.22 9.79 -4.73
CA LEU A 655 -1.77 9.78 -6.09
C LEU A 655 -2.79 10.90 -6.33
N ALA A 656 -3.55 11.29 -5.31
CA ALA A 656 -4.56 12.34 -5.42
C ALA A 656 -3.96 13.74 -5.36
N ALA A 657 -3.01 13.98 -4.44
CA ALA A 657 -2.46 15.30 -4.15
C ALA A 657 -1.10 15.57 -4.82
N GLN A 658 -0.40 14.53 -5.26
CA GLN A 658 0.94 14.59 -5.85
C GLN A 658 2.02 15.16 -4.91
N ASP A 659 1.75 15.11 -3.60
CA ASP A 659 2.61 15.65 -2.55
C ASP A 659 2.81 14.63 -1.42
N PHE A 660 4.08 14.25 -1.19
CA PHE A 660 4.46 13.33 -0.13
C PHE A 660 4.27 13.94 1.27
N VAL A 661 4.45 15.26 1.42
CA VAL A 661 4.30 15.95 2.71
C VAL A 661 2.84 15.91 3.14
N LEU A 662 1.91 16.24 2.25
CA LEU A 662 0.48 16.15 2.54
C LEU A 662 0.09 14.70 2.86
N SER A 663 0.61 13.75 2.10
CA SER A 663 0.39 12.31 2.32
C SER A 663 0.85 11.86 3.71
N THR A 664 2.02 12.32 4.17
CA THR A 664 2.52 12.06 5.53
C THR A 664 1.58 12.65 6.59
N ILE A 665 1.10 13.89 6.42
CA ILE A 665 0.20 14.54 7.38
C ILE A 665 -1.13 13.80 7.48
N VAL A 666 -1.74 13.46 6.34
CA VAL A 666 -3.02 12.75 6.32
C VAL A 666 -2.87 11.36 6.93
N THR A 667 -1.82 10.60 6.56
CA THR A 667 -1.56 9.28 7.16
C THR A 667 -1.31 9.38 8.67
N PHE A 668 -0.61 10.40 9.15
CA PHE A 668 -0.43 10.64 10.59
C PHE A 668 -1.76 10.85 11.31
N VAL A 669 -2.66 11.67 10.74
CA VAL A 669 -4.00 11.91 11.31
C VAL A 669 -4.80 10.60 11.36
N VAL A 670 -4.79 9.81 10.29
CA VAL A 670 -5.48 8.51 10.23
C VAL A 670 -4.90 7.53 11.25
N GLN A 671 -3.57 7.44 11.38
CA GLN A 671 -2.90 6.61 12.40
C GLN A 671 -3.32 6.99 13.82
N LYS A 672 -3.34 8.29 14.14
CA LYS A 672 -3.78 8.79 15.45
C LYS A 672 -5.25 8.50 15.71
N PHE A 673 -6.10 8.63 14.69
CA PHE A 673 -7.51 8.30 14.79
C PHE A 673 -7.74 6.81 15.08
N VAL A 674 -7.08 5.91 14.34
CA VAL A 674 -7.18 4.45 14.57
C VAL A 674 -6.71 4.08 15.98
N LYS A 675 -5.58 4.66 16.44
CA LYS A 675 -5.08 4.45 17.81
C LYS A 675 -6.10 4.92 18.85
N MET A 676 -6.61 6.15 18.70
CA MET A 676 -7.59 6.74 19.61
C MET A 676 -8.87 5.89 19.68
N LEU A 677 -9.35 5.41 18.53
CA LEU A 677 -10.55 4.57 18.46
C LEU A 677 -10.35 3.26 19.22
N ARG A 678 -9.20 2.58 19.02
CA ARG A 678 -8.90 1.33 19.73
C ARG A 678 -8.75 1.53 21.23
N ASP A 679 -8.07 2.60 21.64
CA ASP A 679 -7.83 2.93 23.04
C ASP A 679 -9.13 3.25 23.78
N THR A 680 -9.93 4.18 23.26
CA THR A 680 -11.19 4.59 23.89
C THR A 680 -12.23 3.48 23.95
N LEU A 681 -12.43 2.72 22.86
CA LEU A 681 -13.37 1.61 22.84
C LEU A 681 -12.83 0.40 23.61
N GLY A 682 -11.53 0.15 23.57
CA GLY A 682 -10.85 -0.90 24.31
C GLY A 682 -10.95 -0.72 25.81
N ARG A 683 -10.63 0.49 26.30
CA ARG A 683 -10.79 0.89 27.70
C ARG A 683 -12.24 0.76 28.17
N ARG A 684 -13.20 1.11 27.31
CA ARG A 684 -14.63 0.92 27.62
C ARG A 684 -15.00 -0.56 27.77
N ASN A 685 -14.61 -1.41 26.81
CA ASN A 685 -14.89 -2.84 26.89
C ASN A 685 -14.20 -3.47 28.10
N LEU A 686 -12.94 -3.12 28.38
CA LEU A 686 -12.20 -3.61 29.54
C LEU A 686 -12.92 -3.27 30.86
N ALA A 687 -13.33 -2.01 31.05
CA ALA A 687 -14.08 -1.59 32.23
C ALA A 687 -15.42 -2.34 32.38
N GLU A 688 -16.15 -2.53 31.28
CA GLU A 688 -17.44 -3.24 31.29
C GLU A 688 -17.29 -4.74 31.62
N LYS A 689 -16.21 -5.38 31.15
CA LYS A 689 -15.98 -6.83 31.34
C LYS A 689 -15.31 -7.18 32.67
N THR A 690 -14.41 -6.32 33.16
CA THR A 690 -13.66 -6.55 34.40
C THR A 690 -14.31 -5.93 35.64
N LEU A 691 -15.39 -5.13 35.47
CA LEU A 691 -16.03 -4.32 36.52
C LEU A 691 -15.10 -3.28 37.17
N VAL A 692 -13.90 -3.05 36.61
CA VAL A 692 -12.98 -1.98 37.03
C VAL A 692 -13.51 -0.65 36.53
N GLU A 693 -13.64 0.34 37.42
CA GLU A 693 -14.08 1.67 36.99
C GLU A 693 -13.06 2.33 36.06
N LYS A 694 -13.57 3.06 35.06
CA LYS A 694 -12.73 3.72 34.05
C LYS A 694 -11.70 4.67 34.63
N GLN A 695 -11.91 5.20 35.83
CA GLN A 695 -11.00 6.13 36.51
C GLN A 695 -9.67 5.48 36.89
N PHE A 696 -9.64 4.15 37.07
CA PHE A 696 -8.43 3.39 37.39
C PHE A 696 -7.67 2.89 36.16
N LEU A 697 -8.26 3.00 34.97
CA LEU A 697 -7.61 2.65 33.71
C LEU A 697 -6.99 3.93 33.16
N ILE A 698 -5.67 4.05 33.17
CA ILE A 698 -4.96 5.25 32.72
C ILE A 698 -4.69 5.16 31.23
#